data_AF-A0A822AIE0-F1
#
_entry.id   AF-A0A822AIE0-F1
#
_cell.length_a   1.000
_cell.length_b   1.000
_cell.length_c   1.000
_cell.angle_alpha   90.00
_cell.angle_beta   90.00
_cell.angle_gamma   90.00
#
_symmetry.space_group_name_H-M   'P 1'
#
loop_
_entity.id
_entity.type
_entity.pdbx_description
1 polymer ?
#
loop_
_entity_poly.entity_id
_entity_poly.type
_entity_poly.pdbx_seq_one_letter_code
_entity_poly.pdbx_strand_id
1 'polypeptide(L)'
;KCSLYRDLLTGSIIRCFLPLIDLQKIFSSVDPQQYRFPLINANIDVVVALPKPKDIDIINIESNEKFFSRFIQQINEWFDWFDQFIDIFQYIIDWLKNHNVNHSNQLLIDLLNIRYDSKMTFIEMKIIIERILKILEPFKDLRRLCHLFNCLISFQILNSGTLNTQDNTIKYLTDLKRFQPNNTFTVESESTYEHIISITDHQQVQWSLASENHSCDITVEYRVYRGNTKNEILYKQENVPIHKNVLYGQFESQRNGQLIITIDNKNNHLSQTIWYRIKSNNLSTCYLFHGIFNMYYDKYNQQISEYDFSQLLDQVFDFIDKLLNGNLNLQTIAELRTIFYDKNINIREEVKKLYISRSNEQNNDRFNISTIHSNEKEIEEVCEWLQIYQYYSHVNVIMECIKKFDLLSLDNEEEIINHLRRLSDDENYLLRDITQVYQILQDCFQNITYQHLQLVKTVVEYSNVIEMMKKSNLYSTYGRRRFQELRDNLTTQFQLQELNNMILNSWIITYTLIEPFMFKDKNFNDFIYRLSQLSNIEENSLNHIKIINDNIPIVTMWLSTEETTVLDNALITMEHLYKNGNVNIYLQHLIKKSLYYEISYSIDRIETGIEKVNDENNQIKTKKIQFLLSMSDIDDHKRQLTFCNVDVQQNLIYKKVLINGQLKLLKTIENIYHIYTKLELVGHPDYQLRDENYEIHLQHIDTSSMLTDLRSHQNARLDNAIQIRIQNLQLICNTLQTTYDMWIQNLEKYRQKCSLLKLFSNHFNNQNEEEQKLAIHYLEHYLRSLRISQVNLTTNKLVEFYQKYHIEIGLNIDMSLKKLSEFLQDLFEQNVVYHENQ
;
A
#
# COMPACT_ATOMS: atom_id res chain seq x y z
N LYS A 1 -11.24 29.49 11.07
CA LYS A 1 -12.50 30.28 11.03
C LYS A 1 -12.67 31.15 12.29
N CYS A 2 -12.27 30.69 13.50
CA CYS A 2 -12.30 31.48 14.74
C CYS A 2 -11.51 32.80 14.73
N SER A 3 -10.51 32.98 13.86
CA SER A 3 -9.78 34.25 13.77
C SER A 3 -10.66 35.40 13.26
N LEU A 4 -11.55 35.16 12.30
CA LEU A 4 -12.39 36.21 11.70
C LEU A 4 -13.32 36.88 12.72
N TYR A 5 -13.95 36.09 13.60
CA TYR A 5 -14.82 36.60 14.67
C TYR A 5 -14.04 37.29 15.79
N ARG A 6 -12.81 36.84 16.06
CA ARG A 6 -11.90 37.46 17.02
C ARG A 6 -11.30 38.77 16.48
N ASP A 7 -11.09 38.86 15.16
CA ASP A 7 -10.64 40.06 14.44
C ASP A 7 -11.77 41.09 14.28
N LEU A 8 -13.02 40.63 14.20
CA LEU A 8 -14.21 41.50 14.23
C LEU A 8 -14.37 42.23 15.58
N LEU A 9 -13.98 41.61 16.70
CA LEU A 9 -13.95 42.25 18.03
C LEU A 9 -12.88 43.34 18.15
N THR A 10 -11.74 43.19 17.47
CA THR A 10 -10.59 44.10 17.56
C THR A 10 -10.57 45.16 16.46
N GLY A 11 -11.30 44.95 15.37
CA GLY A 11 -11.42 45.87 14.25
C GLY A 11 -12.29 47.10 14.53
N SER A 12 -11.78 48.29 14.23
CA SER A 12 -12.50 49.58 14.38
C SER A 12 -13.81 49.67 13.56
N ILE A 13 -13.97 48.81 12.56
CA ILE A 13 -15.07 48.85 11.59
C ILE A 13 -16.41 48.46 12.22
N ILE A 14 -16.47 47.46 13.11
CA ILE A 14 -17.73 47.07 13.78
C ILE A 14 -18.33 48.25 14.55
N ARG A 15 -17.49 49.03 15.25
CA ARG A 15 -17.94 50.22 15.98
C ARG A 15 -18.60 51.28 15.09
N CYS A 16 -18.27 51.34 13.81
CA CYS A 16 -18.90 52.23 12.84
C CYS A 16 -20.27 51.75 12.37
N PHE A 17 -20.54 50.43 12.40
CA PHE A 17 -21.81 49.83 11.96
C PHE A 17 -22.81 49.61 13.09
N LEU A 18 -22.34 49.40 14.33
CA LEU A 18 -23.20 49.14 15.50
C LEU A 18 -24.34 50.16 15.71
N PRO A 19 -24.15 51.48 15.49
CA PRO A 19 -25.23 52.46 15.62
C PRO A 19 -26.31 52.35 14.54
N LEU A 20 -26.01 51.71 13.40
CA LEU A 20 -26.91 51.56 12.25
C LEU A 20 -27.74 50.26 12.32
N ILE A 21 -27.44 49.38 13.29
CA ILE A 21 -28.12 48.10 13.46
C ILE A 21 -29.26 48.26 14.46
N ASP A 22 -30.50 48.09 13.98
CA ASP A 22 -31.68 48.00 14.83
C ASP A 22 -31.80 46.57 15.39
N LEU A 23 -31.10 46.33 16.50
CA LEU A 23 -31.10 45.02 17.18
C LEU A 23 -32.49 44.60 17.64
N GLN A 24 -33.37 45.53 18.06
CA GLN A 24 -34.73 45.20 18.50
C GLN A 24 -35.55 44.64 17.35
N LYS A 25 -35.47 45.25 16.16
CA LYS A 25 -36.13 44.75 14.96
C LYS A 25 -35.57 43.40 14.53
N ILE A 26 -34.25 43.21 14.58
CA ILE A 26 -33.61 41.92 14.27
C ILE A 26 -34.13 40.83 15.22
N PHE A 27 -34.06 41.02 16.54
CA PHE A 27 -34.51 39.98 17.48
C PHE A 27 -36.00 39.69 17.43
N SER A 28 -36.83 40.68 17.08
CA SER A 28 -38.26 40.45 16.85
C SER A 28 -38.55 39.51 15.66
N SER A 29 -37.57 39.33 14.76
CA SER A 29 -37.68 38.52 13.55
C SER A 29 -36.97 37.16 13.61
N VAL A 30 -36.25 36.87 14.70
CA VAL A 30 -35.49 35.64 14.84
C VAL A 30 -36.09 34.73 15.91
N ASP A 31 -36.10 33.42 15.65
CA ASP A 31 -36.58 32.41 16.58
C ASP A 31 -35.57 32.19 17.73
N PRO A 32 -35.94 32.48 19.00
CA PRO A 32 -35.06 32.25 20.14
C PRO A 32 -34.62 30.80 20.34
N GLN A 33 -35.36 29.82 19.81
CA GLN A 33 -34.99 28.40 19.92
C GLN A 33 -33.69 28.09 19.16
N GLN A 34 -33.36 28.84 18.12
CA GLN A 34 -32.14 28.66 17.34
C GLN A 34 -30.87 28.92 18.15
N TYR A 35 -30.96 29.73 19.21
CA TYR A 35 -29.85 30.14 20.08
C TYR A 35 -29.75 29.37 21.40
N ARG A 36 -30.60 28.35 21.58
CA ARG A 36 -30.43 27.38 22.67
C ARG A 36 -29.34 26.39 22.32
N PHE A 37 -28.48 26.11 23.29
CA PHE A 37 -27.42 25.13 23.10
C PHE A 37 -28.04 23.72 22.94
N PRO A 38 -27.48 22.86 22.08
CA PRO A 38 -27.98 21.51 21.88
C PRO A 38 -28.21 20.74 23.19
N LEU A 39 -29.26 19.93 23.23
CA LEU A 39 -29.49 19.00 24.33
C LEU A 39 -28.45 17.88 24.26
N ILE A 40 -27.64 17.75 25.30
CA ILE A 40 -26.62 16.71 25.44
C ILE A 40 -27.09 15.72 26.50
N ASN A 41 -26.85 14.42 26.26
CA ASN A 41 -27.09 13.36 27.24
C ASN A 41 -25.87 13.21 28.19
N ALA A 42 -26.08 12.50 29.31
CA ALA A 42 -25.02 12.31 30.30
C ALA A 42 -23.77 11.60 29.73
N ASN A 43 -23.93 10.72 28.74
CA ASN A 43 -22.83 9.95 28.15
C ASN A 43 -21.86 10.85 27.37
N ILE A 44 -22.39 11.83 26.63
CA ILE A 44 -21.59 12.77 25.83
C ILE A 44 -20.97 13.85 26.73
N ASP A 45 -21.69 14.29 27.77
CA ASP A 45 -21.16 15.24 28.77
C ASP A 45 -19.92 14.67 29.51
N VAL A 46 -19.85 13.35 29.70
CA VAL A 46 -18.68 12.69 30.33
C VAL A 46 -17.49 12.57 29.37
N VAL A 47 -17.77 12.49 28.06
CA VAL A 47 -16.75 12.32 27.01
C VAL A 47 -16.11 13.65 26.62
N VAL A 48 -16.91 14.71 26.47
CA VAL A 48 -16.43 16.04 26.12
C VAL A 48 -16.01 16.77 27.38
N ALA A 49 -14.71 16.85 27.64
CA ALA A 49 -14.16 17.39 28.90
C ALA A 49 -14.36 18.91 29.11
N LEU A 50 -14.97 19.63 28.14
CA LEU A 50 -15.33 21.04 28.28
C LEU A 50 -16.70 21.21 28.95
N PRO A 51 -16.85 22.21 29.85
CA PRO A 51 -18.14 22.50 30.46
C PRO A 51 -19.15 22.89 29.37
N LYS A 52 -20.38 22.41 29.52
CA LYS A 52 -21.50 22.73 28.62
C LYS A 52 -21.66 24.27 28.51
N PRO A 53 -21.57 24.83 27.30
CA PRO A 53 -21.82 26.25 27.06
C PRO A 53 -23.24 26.66 27.45
N LYS A 54 -23.40 27.93 27.84
CA LYS A 54 -24.72 28.50 28.12
C LYS A 54 -25.44 28.84 26.82
N ASP A 55 -26.77 28.94 26.89
CA ASP A 55 -27.58 29.50 25.81
C ASP A 55 -27.09 30.91 25.45
N ILE A 56 -27.15 31.26 24.17
CA ILE A 56 -26.81 32.60 23.70
C ILE A 56 -27.95 33.54 24.08
N ASP A 57 -27.63 34.58 24.86
CA ASP A 57 -28.63 35.51 25.38
C ASP A 57 -28.90 36.59 24.35
N ILE A 58 -30.04 36.50 23.67
CA ILE A 58 -30.49 37.45 22.65
C ILE A 58 -31.54 38.46 23.17
N ILE A 59 -31.90 38.41 24.45
CA ILE A 59 -33.06 39.15 25.00
C ILE A 59 -32.62 40.39 25.78
N ASN A 60 -31.47 40.33 26.46
CA ASN A 60 -31.04 41.41 27.35
C ASN A 60 -30.02 42.36 26.68
N ILE A 61 -30.50 43.50 26.18
CA ILE A 61 -29.69 44.50 25.48
C ILE A 61 -29.44 45.70 26.40
N GLU A 62 -28.28 45.75 27.06
CA GLU A 62 -27.83 46.96 27.76
C GLU A 62 -27.30 48.03 26.79
N SER A 63 -26.57 47.62 25.76
CA SER A 63 -26.10 48.45 24.63
C SER A 63 -25.68 47.56 23.45
N ASN A 64 -25.68 48.10 22.22
CA ASN A 64 -25.28 47.33 21.03
C ASN A 64 -23.84 46.79 21.16
N GLU A 65 -22.88 47.59 21.63
CA GLU A 65 -21.47 47.15 21.75
C GLU A 65 -21.28 46.05 22.81
N LYS A 66 -21.93 46.18 23.97
CA LYS A 66 -21.88 45.15 25.02
C LYS A 66 -22.58 43.86 24.57
N PHE A 67 -23.70 43.99 23.88
CA PHE A 67 -24.42 42.86 23.30
C PHE A 67 -23.52 42.09 22.34
N PHE A 68 -22.97 42.74 21.31
CA PHE A 68 -22.12 42.06 20.32
C PHE A 68 -20.87 41.45 20.94
N SER A 69 -20.25 42.12 21.92
CA SER A 69 -19.11 41.56 22.64
C SER A 69 -19.46 40.27 23.38
N ARG A 70 -20.59 40.28 24.10
CA ARG A 70 -21.10 39.10 24.81
C ARG A 70 -21.55 38.00 23.86
N PHE A 71 -22.22 38.34 22.76
CA PHE A 71 -22.66 37.41 21.73
C PHE A 71 -21.47 36.68 21.08
N ILE A 72 -20.43 37.41 20.69
CA ILE A 72 -19.21 36.80 20.12
C ILE A 72 -18.50 35.93 21.17
N GLN A 73 -18.45 36.36 22.43
CA GLN A 73 -17.90 35.53 23.51
C GLN A 73 -18.66 34.20 23.64
N GLN A 74 -20.00 34.24 23.72
CA GLN A 74 -20.82 33.03 23.84
C GLN A 74 -20.71 32.13 22.60
N ILE A 75 -20.62 32.70 21.40
CA ILE A 75 -20.37 31.94 20.17
C ILE A 75 -18.99 31.27 20.19
N ASN A 76 -17.96 31.93 20.70
CA ASN A 76 -16.64 31.32 20.81
C ASN A 76 -16.63 30.16 21.81
N GLU A 77 -17.37 30.27 22.93
CA GLU A 77 -17.55 29.15 23.86
C GLU A 77 -18.23 27.95 23.18
N TRP A 78 -19.22 28.19 22.32
CA TRP A 78 -19.84 27.12 21.52
C TRP A 78 -18.88 26.54 20.50
N PHE A 79 -18.09 27.37 19.80
CA PHE A 79 -17.11 26.88 18.82
C PHE A 79 -16.02 26.02 19.45
N ASP A 80 -15.47 26.44 20.60
CA ASP A 80 -14.46 25.66 21.31
C ASP A 80 -15.04 24.28 21.71
N TRP A 81 -16.30 24.23 22.13
CA TRP A 81 -16.99 22.98 22.44
C TRP A 81 -17.27 22.15 21.18
N PHE A 82 -17.77 22.75 20.09
CA PHE A 82 -18.01 22.05 18.82
C PHE A 82 -16.72 21.49 18.21
N ASP A 83 -15.62 22.23 18.26
CA ASP A 83 -14.33 21.78 17.75
C ASP A 83 -13.86 20.54 18.53
N GLN A 84 -13.96 20.55 19.87
CA GLN A 84 -13.62 19.38 20.67
C GLN A 84 -14.56 18.20 20.39
N PHE A 85 -15.86 18.45 20.28
CA PHE A 85 -16.86 17.42 19.97
C PHE A 85 -16.56 16.75 18.62
N ILE A 86 -16.30 17.53 17.58
CA ILE A 86 -15.98 17.03 16.24
C ILE A 86 -14.70 16.22 16.27
N ASP A 87 -13.65 16.70 16.95
CA ASP A 87 -12.38 15.99 17.03
C ASP A 87 -12.51 14.62 17.73
N ILE A 88 -13.32 14.52 18.78
CA ILE A 88 -13.57 13.27 19.48
C ILE A 88 -14.40 12.29 18.63
N PHE A 89 -15.52 12.76 18.07
CA PHE A 89 -16.53 11.86 17.49
C PHE A 89 -16.34 11.56 16.00
N GLN A 90 -15.47 12.28 15.30
CA GLN A 90 -15.21 12.02 13.88
C GLN A 90 -14.86 10.54 13.63
N TYR A 91 -13.96 9.95 14.43
CA TYR A 91 -13.50 8.58 14.24
C TYR A 91 -14.56 7.55 14.56
N ILE A 92 -15.42 7.85 15.54
CA ILE A 92 -16.57 7.02 15.84
C ILE A 92 -17.53 7.03 14.66
N ILE A 93 -17.80 8.20 14.07
CA ILE A 93 -18.69 8.32 12.90
C ILE A 93 -18.08 7.65 11.66
N ASP A 94 -16.79 7.80 11.42
CA ASP A 94 -16.06 7.08 10.38
C ASP A 94 -16.14 5.55 10.58
N TRP A 95 -16.02 5.09 11.82
CA TRP A 95 -16.16 3.67 12.17
C TRP A 95 -17.60 3.17 11.98
N LEU A 96 -18.62 3.93 12.40
CA LEU A 96 -20.03 3.61 12.16
C LEU A 96 -20.35 3.53 10.67
N LYS A 97 -19.75 4.42 9.87
CA LYS A 97 -19.87 4.40 8.40
C LYS A 97 -19.30 3.13 7.80
N ASN A 98 -18.11 2.74 8.21
CA ASN A 98 -17.46 1.53 7.70
C ASN A 98 -18.27 0.24 8.00
N HIS A 99 -19.17 0.30 8.98
CA HIS A 99 -20.07 -0.78 9.37
C HIS A 99 -21.52 -0.52 8.97
N ASN A 100 -21.75 0.30 7.93
CA ASN A 100 -23.05 0.52 7.30
C ASN A 100 -24.20 0.82 8.29
N VAL A 101 -23.92 1.55 9.38
CA VAL A 101 -24.96 1.98 10.32
C VAL A 101 -25.85 3.00 9.63
N ASN A 102 -27.16 2.96 9.87
CA ASN A 102 -28.11 3.93 9.33
C ASN A 102 -27.64 5.38 9.55
N HIS A 103 -27.85 6.22 8.54
CA HIS A 103 -27.52 7.65 8.54
C HIS A 103 -26.03 8.04 8.75
N SER A 104 -25.11 7.10 9.01
CA SER A 104 -23.68 7.35 9.23
C SER A 104 -22.96 8.00 8.03
N ASN A 105 -23.30 7.58 6.79
CA ASN A 105 -22.79 8.21 5.57
C ASN A 105 -23.12 9.71 5.49
N GLN A 106 -24.36 10.07 5.84
CA GLN A 106 -24.80 11.46 5.85
C GLN A 106 -24.09 12.24 6.96
N LEU A 107 -23.87 11.63 8.12
CA LEU A 107 -23.14 12.27 9.22
C LEU A 107 -21.69 12.57 8.87
N LEU A 108 -21.01 11.68 8.15
CA LEU A 108 -19.66 11.96 7.70
C LEU A 108 -19.64 13.14 6.72
N ILE A 109 -20.57 13.17 5.76
CA ILE A 109 -20.70 14.30 4.83
C ILE A 109 -20.96 15.60 5.60
N ASP A 110 -21.86 15.55 6.58
CA ASP A 110 -22.23 16.68 7.43
C ASP A 110 -21.03 17.19 8.26
N LEU A 111 -20.19 16.30 8.81
CA LEU A 111 -18.94 16.66 9.48
C LEU A 111 -17.91 17.28 8.53
N LEU A 112 -17.76 16.72 7.33
CA LEU A 112 -16.87 17.27 6.31
C LEU A 112 -17.33 18.67 5.89
N ASN A 113 -18.64 18.91 5.79
CA ASN A 113 -19.20 20.23 5.50
C ASN A 113 -18.83 21.26 6.58
N ILE A 114 -18.90 20.92 7.87
CA ILE A 114 -18.46 21.83 8.95
C ILE A 114 -17.00 22.28 8.74
N ARG A 115 -16.13 21.33 8.38
CA ARG A 115 -14.69 21.57 8.23
C ARG A 115 -14.35 22.33 6.95
N TYR A 116 -14.97 21.98 5.82
CA TYR A 116 -14.55 22.45 4.50
C TYR A 116 -15.45 23.52 3.88
N ASP A 117 -16.74 23.59 4.23
CA ASP A 117 -17.63 24.60 3.67
C ASP A 117 -17.42 25.95 4.35
N SER A 118 -16.76 26.88 3.66
CA SER A 118 -16.50 28.23 4.16
C SER A 118 -17.75 29.10 4.29
N LYS A 119 -18.87 28.72 3.67
CA LYS A 119 -20.14 29.47 3.68
C LYS A 119 -21.11 29.01 4.76
N MET A 120 -20.81 27.90 5.43
CA MET A 120 -21.66 27.33 6.45
C MET A 120 -21.88 28.30 7.62
N THR A 121 -23.14 28.51 7.97
CA THR A 121 -23.57 29.38 9.06
C THR A 121 -23.46 28.67 10.41
N PHE A 122 -23.38 29.46 11.48
CA PHE A 122 -23.34 28.94 12.85
C PHE A 122 -24.59 28.10 13.21
N ILE A 123 -25.77 28.50 12.72
CA ILE A 123 -27.02 27.78 12.97
C ILE A 123 -27.03 26.44 12.22
N GLU A 124 -26.54 26.38 10.98
CA GLU A 124 -26.37 25.12 10.27
C GLU A 124 -25.42 24.18 11.02
N MET A 125 -24.31 24.71 11.59
CA MET A 125 -23.38 23.89 12.38
C MET A 125 -24.08 23.29 13.59
N LYS A 126 -24.85 24.11 14.33
CA LYS A 126 -25.67 23.63 15.46
C LYS A 126 -26.62 22.50 15.04
N ILE A 127 -27.35 22.66 13.93
CA ILE A 127 -28.31 21.66 13.44
C ILE A 127 -27.60 20.34 13.12
N ILE A 128 -26.41 20.39 12.52
CA ILE A 128 -25.62 19.19 12.25
C ILE A 128 -25.19 18.52 13.57
N ILE A 129 -24.70 19.30 14.53
CA ILE A 129 -24.31 18.78 15.85
C ILE A 129 -25.50 18.11 16.54
N GLU A 130 -26.69 18.72 16.53
CA GLU A 130 -27.92 18.12 17.10
C GLU A 130 -28.29 16.78 16.45
N ARG A 131 -28.11 16.64 15.13
CA ARG A 131 -28.34 15.36 14.44
C ARG A 131 -27.34 14.30 14.88
N ILE A 132 -26.05 14.67 15.00
CA ILE A 132 -25.01 13.75 15.48
C ILE A 132 -25.34 13.30 16.91
N LEU A 133 -25.67 14.25 17.81
CA LEU A 133 -26.04 13.96 19.19
C LEU A 133 -27.20 12.95 19.29
N LYS A 134 -28.23 13.12 18.45
CA LYS A 134 -29.39 12.21 18.40
C LYS A 134 -29.02 10.79 17.96
N ILE A 135 -28.09 10.63 17.02
CA ILE A 135 -27.64 9.32 16.55
C ILE A 135 -26.72 8.64 17.57
N LEU A 136 -25.93 9.41 18.32
CA LEU A 136 -25.08 8.89 19.39
C LEU A 136 -25.87 8.61 20.69
N GLU A 137 -27.10 9.11 20.81
CA GLU A 137 -27.94 8.96 22.01
C GLU A 137 -28.15 7.51 22.47
N PRO A 138 -28.38 6.51 21.59
CA PRO A 138 -28.58 5.12 22.00
C PRO A 138 -27.34 4.46 22.60
N PHE A 139 -26.13 4.96 22.30
CA PHE A 139 -24.86 4.32 22.64
C PHE A 139 -24.53 4.53 24.12
N LYS A 140 -24.76 3.49 24.94
CA LYS A 140 -24.46 3.52 26.39
C LYS A 140 -22.95 3.52 26.66
N ASP A 141 -22.23 2.67 25.95
CA ASP A 141 -20.78 2.46 26.12
C ASP A 141 -19.92 3.40 25.27
N LEU A 142 -20.45 4.56 24.88
CA LEU A 142 -19.77 5.52 24.02
C LEU A 142 -18.41 5.94 24.60
N ARG A 143 -18.32 6.09 25.92
CA ARG A 143 -17.07 6.41 26.63
C ARG A 143 -16.03 5.30 26.49
N ARG A 144 -16.44 4.03 26.61
CA ARG A 144 -15.55 2.87 26.43
C ARG A 144 -15.02 2.82 25.00
N LEU A 145 -15.89 3.08 24.02
CA LEU A 145 -15.51 3.17 22.61
C LEU A 145 -14.51 4.32 22.35
N CYS A 146 -14.75 5.51 22.91
CA CYS A 146 -13.80 6.64 22.82
C CYS A 146 -12.43 6.30 23.44
N HIS A 147 -12.38 5.56 24.55
CA HIS A 147 -11.13 5.10 25.14
C HIS A 147 -10.40 4.09 24.26
N LEU A 148 -11.12 3.10 23.72
CA LEU A 148 -10.53 2.08 22.84
C LEU A 148 -9.93 2.69 21.57
N PHE A 149 -10.59 3.69 21.00
CA PHE A 149 -10.09 4.40 19.82
C PHE A 149 -9.13 5.55 20.14
N ASN A 150 -8.81 5.74 21.42
CA ASN A 150 -7.99 6.84 21.94
C ASN A 150 -8.45 8.22 21.46
N CYS A 151 -9.77 8.45 21.42
CA CYS A 151 -10.39 9.69 20.94
C CYS A 151 -10.40 10.82 21.99
N LEU A 152 -9.96 10.58 23.22
CA LEU A 152 -10.01 11.57 24.30
C LEU A 152 -8.72 12.39 24.47
N ILE A 153 -7.57 11.89 24.00
CA ILE A 153 -6.26 12.52 24.17
C ILE A 153 -5.75 13.01 22.83
N SER A 154 -5.77 14.33 22.61
CA SER A 154 -5.38 14.92 21.33
C SER A 154 -3.90 14.75 20.99
N PHE A 155 -3.03 14.79 22.00
CA PHE A 155 -1.59 14.59 21.87
C PHE A 155 -0.96 14.15 23.19
N GLN A 156 -0.04 13.20 23.16
CA GLN A 156 0.71 12.75 24.33
C GLN A 156 2.13 12.33 23.96
N ILE A 157 3.12 12.82 24.72
CA ILE A 157 4.51 12.34 24.62
C ILE A 157 4.64 11.12 25.55
N LEU A 158 4.97 9.96 25.00
CA LEU A 158 5.22 8.73 25.76
C LEU A 158 6.69 8.61 26.14
N ASN A 159 7.58 9.01 25.22
CA ASN A 159 9.01 9.11 25.46
C ASN A 159 9.56 10.31 24.69
N SER A 160 10.13 11.27 25.42
CA SER A 160 10.69 12.51 24.90
C SER A 160 12.09 12.36 24.28
N GLY A 161 12.57 11.15 24.00
CA GLY A 161 13.89 10.93 23.42
C GLY A 161 14.91 10.43 24.45
N THR A 162 15.40 9.21 24.25
CA THR A 162 16.37 8.53 25.10
C THR A 162 17.44 7.85 24.25
N LEU A 163 18.68 7.79 24.74
CA LEU A 163 19.78 7.12 24.05
C LEU A 163 19.88 5.67 24.50
N ASN A 164 19.98 4.75 23.55
CA ASN A 164 20.20 3.33 23.84
C ASN A 164 21.69 3.03 24.13
N THR A 165 22.01 1.83 24.62
CA THR A 165 23.38 1.37 24.88
C THR A 165 24.19 1.13 23.59
N GLN A 166 25.51 1.36 23.65
CA GLN A 166 26.43 1.36 22.49
C GLN A 166 26.44 0.07 21.67
N ASP A 167 26.24 -1.10 22.29
CA ASP A 167 26.32 -2.41 21.63
C ASP A 167 25.20 -2.62 20.58
N ASN A 168 24.13 -1.83 20.63
CA ASN A 168 23.00 -1.94 19.70
C ASN A 168 23.14 -1.09 18.43
N THR A 169 24.04 -0.11 18.38
CA THR A 169 24.06 0.91 17.32
C THR A 169 24.61 0.39 15.99
N ILE A 170 25.68 -0.42 16.03
CA ILE A 170 26.28 -0.99 14.80
C ILE A 170 25.30 -1.98 14.15
N LYS A 171 24.69 -2.86 14.96
CA LYS A 171 23.67 -3.81 14.50
C LYS A 171 22.47 -3.05 13.91
N TYR A 172 21.99 -2.02 14.61
CA TYR A 172 20.89 -1.17 14.14
C TYR A 172 21.17 -0.47 12.81
N LEU A 173 22.36 0.14 12.64
CA LEU A 173 22.76 0.77 11.37
C LEU A 173 22.91 -0.25 10.24
N THR A 174 23.45 -1.44 10.55
CA THR A 174 23.59 -2.51 9.56
C THR A 174 22.22 -3.02 9.10
N ASP A 175 21.30 -3.19 10.04
CA ASP A 175 19.92 -3.60 9.77
C ASP A 175 19.18 -2.51 8.97
N LEU A 176 19.29 -1.23 9.34
CA LEU A 176 18.69 -0.14 8.57
C LEU A 176 19.23 -0.04 7.14
N LYS A 177 20.55 -0.16 6.95
CA LYS A 177 21.17 -0.21 5.62
C LYS A 177 20.62 -1.35 4.77
N ARG A 178 20.34 -2.49 5.41
CA ARG A 178 19.87 -3.70 4.74
C ARG A 178 18.37 -3.66 4.42
N PHE A 179 17.55 -3.22 5.37
CA PHE A 179 16.09 -3.32 5.28
C PHE A 179 15.41 -2.02 4.84
N GLN A 180 16.05 -0.86 5.04
CA GLN A 180 15.48 0.46 4.76
C GLN A 180 16.55 1.45 4.21
N PRO A 181 17.21 1.13 3.09
CA PRO A 181 18.35 1.92 2.58
C PRO A 181 17.99 3.37 2.24
N ASN A 182 16.72 3.64 1.94
CA ASN A 182 16.22 4.97 1.58
C ASN A 182 15.88 5.84 2.80
N ASN A 183 15.91 5.30 4.02
CA ASN A 183 15.59 6.06 5.23
C ASN A 183 16.82 6.82 5.76
N THR A 184 17.37 7.68 4.89
CA THR A 184 18.52 8.52 5.20
C THR A 184 18.39 9.91 4.63
N PHE A 185 19.14 10.84 5.19
CA PHE A 185 19.40 12.14 4.58
C PHE A 185 20.80 12.61 4.96
N THR A 186 21.40 13.44 4.11
CA THR A 186 22.74 13.99 4.32
C THR A 186 22.63 15.46 4.72
N VAL A 187 23.32 15.81 5.80
CA VAL A 187 23.46 17.18 6.29
C VAL A 187 24.83 17.68 5.87
N GLU A 188 24.88 18.76 5.09
CA GLU A 188 26.15 19.35 4.64
C GLU A 188 26.91 19.97 5.83
N SER A 189 28.23 20.12 5.68
CA SER A 189 29.06 20.82 6.66
C SER A 189 28.59 22.25 6.84
N GLU A 190 28.66 22.77 8.07
CA GLU A 190 28.33 24.18 8.39
C GLU A 190 26.88 24.58 8.09
N SER A 191 25.97 23.60 7.95
CA SER A 191 24.56 23.82 7.60
C SER A 191 23.60 23.34 8.69
N THR A 192 22.39 23.87 8.66
CA THR A 192 21.25 23.32 9.41
C THR A 192 20.29 22.70 8.40
N TYR A 193 19.88 21.46 8.64
CA TYR A 193 18.95 20.76 7.75
C TYR A 193 17.69 20.36 8.50
N GLU A 194 16.54 20.56 7.86
CA GLU A 194 15.23 20.14 8.37
C GLU A 194 14.69 19.02 7.48
N HIS A 195 14.54 17.83 8.07
CA HIS A 195 13.86 16.71 7.43
C HIS A 195 12.42 16.66 7.92
N ILE A 196 11.46 16.65 6.99
CA ILE A 196 10.03 16.75 7.30
C ILE A 196 9.34 15.45 6.91
N ILE A 197 8.65 14.84 7.87
CA ILE A 197 7.92 13.58 7.69
C ILE A 197 6.45 13.83 8.00
N SER A 198 5.57 13.58 7.03
CA SER A 198 4.13 13.66 7.24
C SER A 198 3.64 12.52 8.14
N ILE A 199 2.90 12.89 9.19
CA ILE A 199 2.25 11.98 10.12
C ILE A 199 0.76 12.10 9.89
N THR A 200 0.09 10.98 9.61
CA THR A 200 -1.36 10.99 9.47
C THR A 200 -2.02 11.04 10.85
N ASP A 201 -3.31 11.29 10.84
CA ASP A 201 -4.13 11.39 12.02
C ASP A 201 -4.26 10.05 12.75
N HIS A 202 -4.52 10.14 14.05
CA HIS A 202 -4.72 9.01 14.95
C HIS A 202 -3.58 7.98 14.91
N GLN A 203 -2.34 8.46 15.08
CA GLN A 203 -1.15 7.61 15.08
C GLN A 203 -0.38 7.68 16.41
N GLN A 204 0.05 6.51 16.86
CA GLN A 204 1.19 6.36 17.75
C GLN A 204 2.44 6.28 16.88
N VAL A 205 3.39 7.18 17.08
CA VAL A 205 4.59 7.31 16.26
C VAL A 205 5.80 7.03 17.14
N GLN A 206 6.57 6.01 16.76
CA GLN A 206 7.91 5.74 17.27
C GLN A 206 8.92 6.25 16.25
N TRP A 207 9.89 7.03 16.70
CA TRP A 207 10.94 7.57 15.86
C TRP A 207 12.30 7.23 16.46
N SER A 208 13.29 7.05 15.59
CA SER A 208 14.65 6.78 16.00
C SER A 208 15.67 7.29 15.00
N LEU A 209 16.82 7.72 15.50
CA LEU A 209 17.88 8.40 14.76
C LEU A 209 19.25 7.81 15.12
N ALA A 210 20.10 7.64 14.11
CA ALA A 210 21.49 7.24 14.25
C ALA A 210 22.36 7.94 13.20
N SER A 211 23.67 8.02 13.46
CA SER A 211 24.65 8.57 12.53
C SER A 211 25.83 7.63 12.36
N GLU A 212 26.58 7.82 11.29
CA GLU A 212 27.83 7.08 11.06
C GLU A 212 29.04 7.73 11.73
N ASN A 213 29.10 9.07 11.78
CA ASN A 213 30.40 9.73 11.90
C ASN A 213 30.54 10.58 13.18
N HIS A 214 29.56 11.42 13.55
CA HIS A 214 29.75 12.47 14.56
C HIS A 214 28.51 12.71 15.46
N SER A 215 28.71 13.43 16.57
CA SER A 215 27.61 13.98 17.37
C SER A 215 27.01 15.22 16.71
N CYS A 216 25.72 15.47 16.94
CA CYS A 216 25.01 16.63 16.38
C CYS A 216 24.14 17.33 17.42
N ASP A 217 23.79 18.57 17.11
CA ASP A 217 22.70 19.26 17.75
C ASP A 217 21.39 18.83 17.08
N ILE A 218 20.47 18.27 17.86
CA ILE A 218 19.24 17.65 17.34
C ILE A 218 18.04 18.31 17.99
N THR A 219 17.09 18.74 17.16
CA THR A 219 15.74 19.10 17.59
C THR A 219 14.74 18.22 16.85
N VAL A 220 13.83 17.58 17.58
CA VAL A 220 12.71 16.83 17.02
C VAL A 220 11.44 17.49 17.52
N GLU A 221 10.58 17.94 16.62
CA GLU A 221 9.31 18.58 16.97
C GLU A 221 8.15 18.03 16.14
N TYR A 222 6.94 18.12 16.70
CA TYR A 222 5.69 17.78 16.03
C TYR A 222 4.85 19.03 15.79
N ARG A 223 4.37 19.20 14.55
CA ARG A 223 3.57 20.35 14.12
C ARG A 223 2.28 19.91 13.44
N VAL A 224 1.13 20.31 13.97
CA VAL A 224 -0.19 20.01 13.40
C VAL A 224 -0.45 20.81 12.12
N TYR A 225 -1.03 20.19 11.09
CA TYR A 225 -1.45 20.90 9.89
C TYR A 225 -2.62 21.86 10.20
N ARG A 226 -2.42 23.17 9.94
CA ARG A 226 -3.45 24.23 10.03
C ARG A 226 -4.05 24.47 11.43
N GLY A 227 -3.21 24.87 12.37
CA GLY A 227 -3.65 25.51 13.61
C GLY A 227 -2.59 26.51 14.10
N ASN A 228 -3.00 27.54 14.85
CA ASN A 228 -2.08 28.37 15.66
C ASN A 228 -1.58 27.60 16.90
N THR A 229 -1.61 26.27 16.87
CA THR A 229 -1.13 25.41 17.94
C THR A 229 0.38 25.47 18.00
N LYS A 230 0.92 25.62 19.22
CA LYS A 230 2.36 25.63 19.48
C LYS A 230 2.99 24.34 18.94
N ASN A 231 4.21 24.44 18.39
CA ASN A 231 5.01 23.26 18.07
C ASN A 231 5.27 22.49 19.36
N GLU A 232 5.06 21.18 19.32
CA GLU A 232 5.36 20.30 20.44
C GLU A 232 6.80 19.81 20.28
N ILE A 233 7.70 20.28 21.14
CA ILE A 233 9.10 19.86 21.12
C ILE A 233 9.17 18.47 21.76
N LEU A 234 9.46 17.46 20.94
CA LEU A 234 9.59 16.07 21.38
C LEU A 234 10.95 15.84 22.03
N TYR A 235 12.02 16.38 21.44
CA TYR A 235 13.39 16.29 21.95
C TYR A 235 14.21 17.50 21.49
N LYS A 236 15.08 18.03 22.35
CA LYS A 236 16.03 19.09 21.98
C LYS A 236 17.28 18.98 22.83
N GLN A 237 18.41 18.72 22.19
CA GLN A 237 19.70 18.65 22.89
C GLN A 237 20.86 18.93 21.94
N GLU A 238 21.91 19.57 22.47
CA GLU A 238 23.19 19.83 21.79
C GLU A 238 24.18 18.68 22.00
N ASN A 239 25.08 18.47 21.02
CA ASN A 239 26.15 17.48 21.04
C ASN A 239 25.72 16.04 21.37
N VAL A 240 24.61 15.60 20.77
CA VAL A 240 24.04 14.27 21.01
C VAL A 240 24.90 13.21 20.31
N PRO A 241 25.41 12.18 21.04
CA PRO A 241 26.32 11.18 20.48
C PRO A 241 25.60 10.09 19.66
N ILE A 242 24.81 10.48 18.65
CA ILE A 242 24.02 9.54 17.82
C ILE A 242 24.86 8.66 16.89
N HIS A 243 26.17 8.92 16.78
CA HIS A 243 27.14 8.05 16.13
C HIS A 243 27.55 6.86 16.99
N LYS A 244 27.35 6.97 18.32
CA LYS A 244 27.65 5.91 19.30
C LYS A 244 26.38 5.21 19.76
N ASN A 245 25.28 5.94 19.86
CA ASN A 245 24.02 5.48 20.44
C ASN A 245 22.86 5.75 19.48
N VAL A 246 21.84 4.91 19.50
CA VAL A 246 20.57 5.21 18.81
C VAL A 246 19.71 6.10 19.70
N LEU A 247 19.28 7.25 19.19
CA LEU A 247 18.28 8.10 19.85
C LEU A 247 16.89 7.59 19.48
N TYR A 248 16.02 7.34 20.46
CA TYR A 248 14.66 6.88 20.22
C TYR A 248 13.64 7.69 21.03
N GLY A 249 12.47 7.95 20.45
CA GLY A 249 11.35 8.61 21.13
C GLY A 249 10.00 8.12 20.61
N GLN A 250 8.94 8.49 21.32
CA GLN A 250 7.59 8.02 21.03
C GLN A 250 6.53 9.03 21.47
N PHE A 251 5.52 9.25 20.63
CA PHE A 251 4.37 10.10 20.94
C PHE A 251 3.09 9.56 20.29
N GLU A 252 1.95 10.10 20.70
CA GLU A 252 0.62 9.83 20.16
C GLU A 252 -0.02 11.14 19.71
N SER A 253 -0.66 11.13 18.54
CA SER A 253 -1.38 12.29 18.01
C SER A 253 -2.68 11.87 17.35
N GLN A 254 -3.75 12.56 17.67
CA GLN A 254 -5.03 12.44 16.97
C GLN A 254 -5.07 13.22 15.66
N ARG A 255 -4.31 14.31 15.56
CA ARG A 255 -4.39 15.22 14.43
C ARG A 255 -3.33 14.88 13.39
N ASN A 256 -3.61 15.22 12.13
CA ASN A 256 -2.63 15.19 11.04
C ASN A 256 -1.53 16.24 11.29
N GLY A 257 -0.27 15.92 11.01
CA GLY A 257 0.83 16.84 11.21
C GLY A 257 2.14 16.43 10.56
N GLN A 258 3.21 17.07 11.00
CA GLN A 258 4.56 16.85 10.51
C GLN A 258 5.49 16.61 11.70
N LEU A 259 6.23 15.51 11.64
CA LEU A 259 7.42 15.30 12.46
C LEU A 259 8.59 15.99 11.75
N ILE A 260 9.20 16.96 12.41
CA ILE A 260 10.31 17.75 11.88
C ILE A 260 11.56 17.38 12.67
N ILE A 261 12.57 16.88 11.96
CA ILE A 261 13.87 16.55 12.51
C ILE A 261 14.85 17.62 12.01
N THR A 262 15.30 18.47 12.91
CA THR A 262 16.30 19.51 12.63
C THR A 262 17.64 19.04 13.16
N ILE A 263 18.64 19.01 12.28
CA ILE A 263 20.03 18.72 12.61
C ILE A 263 20.82 20.00 12.36
N ASP A 264 21.38 20.58 13.43
CA ASP A 264 22.32 21.70 13.28
C ASP A 264 23.75 21.15 13.26
N ASN A 265 24.39 21.30 12.10
CA ASN A 265 25.75 20.86 11.81
C ASN A 265 26.71 22.05 11.63
N LYS A 266 26.32 23.26 12.07
CA LYS A 266 27.16 24.48 11.98
C LYS A 266 28.53 24.35 12.62
N ASN A 267 28.63 23.57 13.69
CA ASN A 267 29.86 23.41 14.46
C ASN A 267 30.80 22.31 13.92
N ASN A 268 30.40 21.59 12.86
CA ASN A 268 31.16 20.48 12.29
C ASN A 268 31.61 20.79 10.84
N HIS A 269 32.86 20.48 10.54
CA HIS A 269 33.47 20.70 9.22
C HIS A 269 33.22 19.56 8.21
N LEU A 270 32.49 18.52 8.59
CA LEU A 270 32.21 17.36 7.73
C LEU A 270 30.72 17.17 7.52
N SER A 271 30.36 16.70 6.33
CA SER A 271 29.00 16.27 6.04
C SER A 271 28.67 15.00 6.84
N GLN A 272 27.39 14.85 7.14
CA GLN A 272 26.93 13.78 8.01
C GLN A 272 25.69 13.10 7.44
N THR A 273 25.74 11.78 7.36
CA THR A 273 24.59 10.96 6.99
C THR A 273 23.80 10.59 8.24
N ILE A 274 22.53 10.96 8.26
CA ILE A 274 21.59 10.62 9.33
C ILE A 274 20.69 9.49 8.84
N TRP A 275 20.67 8.41 9.60
CA TRP A 275 19.77 7.27 9.42
C TRP A 275 18.59 7.42 10.36
N TYR A 276 17.39 7.19 9.85
CA TYR A 276 16.17 7.30 10.67
C TYR A 276 15.23 6.11 10.48
N ARG A 277 14.38 5.86 11.46
CA ARG A 277 13.26 4.92 11.35
C ARG A 277 12.05 5.50 12.02
N ILE A 278 10.95 5.58 11.27
CA ILE A 278 9.64 5.94 11.78
C ILE A 278 8.76 4.69 11.70
N LYS A 279 8.14 4.32 12.82
CA LYS A 279 7.06 3.34 12.87
C LYS A 279 5.81 4.06 13.34
N SER A 280 4.73 3.96 12.59
CA SER A 280 3.43 4.50 12.98
C SER A 280 2.39 3.40 13.07
N ASN A 281 1.67 3.37 14.19
CA ASN A 281 0.57 2.46 14.43
C ASN A 281 -0.71 3.27 14.61
N ASN A 282 -1.82 2.80 14.03
CA ASN A 282 -3.09 3.49 14.18
C ASN A 282 -3.65 3.30 15.61
N LEU A 283 -3.93 4.41 16.29
CA LEU A 283 -4.46 4.42 17.64
C LEU A 283 -5.83 3.73 17.75
N SER A 284 -6.64 3.80 16.69
CA SER A 284 -7.97 3.17 16.62
C SER A 284 -7.96 1.66 16.44
N THR A 285 -6.78 1.05 16.21
CA THR A 285 -6.66 -0.39 16.05
C THR A 285 -6.46 -1.07 17.40
N CYS A 286 -7.48 -1.80 17.83
CA CYS A 286 -7.44 -2.82 18.87
C CYS A 286 -7.91 -4.12 18.22
N TYR A 287 -6.96 -5.00 17.88
CA TYR A 287 -7.24 -6.21 17.13
C TYR A 287 -8.17 -7.16 17.87
N LEU A 288 -8.06 -7.23 19.20
CA LEU A 288 -8.97 -8.05 20.01
C LEU A 288 -10.39 -7.48 19.97
N PHE A 289 -10.57 -6.17 20.17
CA PHE A 289 -11.88 -5.53 20.07
C PHE A 289 -12.51 -5.73 18.70
N HIS A 290 -11.80 -5.38 17.61
CA HIS A 290 -12.33 -5.48 16.25
C HIS A 290 -12.66 -6.92 15.87
N GLY A 291 -11.86 -7.86 16.34
CA GLY A 291 -12.12 -9.26 16.08
C GLY A 291 -13.33 -9.83 16.85
N ILE A 292 -13.48 -9.48 18.14
CA ILE A 292 -14.70 -9.80 18.91
C ILE A 292 -15.91 -9.13 18.24
N PHE A 293 -15.79 -7.86 17.86
CA PHE A 293 -16.84 -7.12 17.17
C PHE A 293 -17.27 -7.84 15.88
N ASN A 294 -16.32 -8.27 15.05
CA ASN A 294 -16.62 -8.99 13.81
C ASN A 294 -17.35 -10.32 14.05
N MET A 295 -17.03 -11.07 15.12
CA MET A 295 -17.77 -12.30 15.47
C MET A 295 -19.28 -12.07 15.65
N TYR A 296 -19.65 -10.93 16.22
CA TYR A 296 -21.06 -10.55 16.38
C TYR A 296 -21.62 -9.88 15.12
N TYR A 297 -20.81 -9.07 14.45
CA TYR A 297 -21.22 -8.28 13.30
C TYR A 297 -21.39 -9.09 12.02
N ASP A 298 -20.59 -10.14 11.78
CA ASP A 298 -20.68 -11.00 10.59
C ASP A 298 -22.03 -11.73 10.46
N LYS A 299 -22.83 -11.74 11.53
CA LYS A 299 -24.22 -12.23 11.53
C LYS A 299 -25.19 -11.27 10.83
N TYR A 300 -24.75 -10.06 10.51
CA TYR A 300 -25.51 -9.01 9.83
C TYR A 300 -25.01 -8.85 8.39
N ASN A 301 -25.83 -9.24 7.43
CA ASN A 301 -25.52 -9.13 5.99
C ASN A 301 -26.01 -7.81 5.35
N GLN A 302 -26.58 -6.89 6.13
CA GLN A 302 -27.27 -5.68 5.65
C GLN A 302 -27.07 -4.48 6.56
N GLN A 303 -27.55 -3.32 6.12
CA GLN A 303 -27.57 -2.06 6.86
C GLN A 303 -28.24 -2.22 8.23
N ILE A 304 -27.59 -1.75 9.29
CA ILE A 304 -28.01 -1.95 10.68
C ILE A 304 -28.53 -0.64 11.30
N SER A 305 -29.58 -0.73 12.11
CA SER A 305 -30.11 0.44 12.83
C SER A 305 -29.17 0.88 13.97
N GLU A 306 -29.23 2.15 14.35
CA GLU A 306 -28.43 2.69 15.45
C GLU A 306 -28.69 1.96 16.78
N TYR A 307 -29.94 1.57 17.00
CA TYR A 307 -30.35 0.86 18.21
C TYR A 307 -29.82 -0.58 18.23
N ASP A 308 -29.97 -1.32 17.12
CA ASP A 308 -29.47 -2.70 17.03
C ASP A 308 -27.94 -2.73 17.10
N PHE A 309 -27.29 -1.74 16.50
CA PHE A 309 -25.84 -1.58 16.58
C PHE A 309 -25.36 -1.26 18.01
N SER A 310 -26.10 -0.43 18.75
CA SER A 310 -25.82 -0.23 20.17
C SER A 310 -26.00 -1.51 20.98
N GLN A 311 -27.04 -2.32 20.72
CA GLN A 311 -27.20 -3.61 21.41
C GLN A 311 -26.07 -4.59 21.08
N LEU A 312 -25.59 -4.58 19.85
CA LEU A 312 -24.42 -5.36 19.44
C LEU A 312 -23.17 -4.93 20.21
N LEU A 313 -22.95 -3.62 20.37
CA LEU A 313 -21.85 -3.10 21.18
C LEU A 313 -21.96 -3.53 22.65
N ASP A 314 -23.16 -3.47 23.24
CA ASP A 314 -23.40 -3.95 24.61
C ASP A 314 -23.00 -5.44 24.75
N GLN A 315 -23.30 -6.28 23.74
CA GLN A 315 -22.89 -7.69 23.70
C GLN A 315 -21.38 -7.87 23.55
N VAL A 316 -20.73 -7.05 22.72
CA VAL A 316 -19.28 -7.07 22.52
C VAL A 316 -18.55 -6.69 23.80
N PHE A 317 -19.03 -5.67 24.51
CA PHE A 317 -18.42 -5.26 25.79
C PHE A 317 -18.67 -6.27 26.91
N ASP A 318 -19.85 -6.89 26.99
CA ASP A 318 -20.11 -8.00 27.93
C ASP A 318 -19.18 -9.20 27.65
N PHE A 319 -18.91 -9.50 26.38
CA PHE A 319 -17.94 -10.52 26.01
C PHE A 319 -16.51 -10.14 26.45
N ILE A 320 -16.09 -8.90 26.21
CA ILE A 320 -14.77 -8.39 26.65
C ILE A 320 -14.66 -8.49 28.17
N ASP A 321 -15.70 -8.11 28.91
CA ASP A 321 -15.67 -8.16 30.36
C ASP A 321 -15.58 -9.61 30.87
N LYS A 322 -16.27 -10.56 30.23
CA LYS A 322 -16.13 -12.00 30.51
C LYS A 322 -14.72 -12.52 30.16
N LEU A 323 -14.12 -12.04 29.07
CA LEU A 323 -12.75 -12.37 28.66
C LEU A 323 -11.74 -11.90 29.71
N LEU A 324 -11.82 -10.64 30.12
CA LEU A 324 -10.94 -10.05 31.12
C LEU A 324 -11.12 -10.69 32.51
N ASN A 325 -12.31 -11.21 32.82
CA ASN A 325 -12.57 -11.96 34.05
C ASN A 325 -12.20 -13.46 33.95
N GLY A 326 -11.80 -13.95 32.77
CA GLY A 326 -11.48 -15.35 32.53
C GLY A 326 -12.67 -16.31 32.61
N ASN A 327 -13.89 -15.80 32.47
CA ASN A 327 -15.15 -16.55 32.62
C ASN A 327 -15.69 -17.10 31.29
N LEU A 328 -14.92 -16.97 30.20
CA LEU A 328 -15.26 -17.57 28.91
C LEU A 328 -14.70 -18.99 28.83
N ASN A 329 -15.44 -19.90 28.19
CA ASN A 329 -14.93 -21.22 27.85
C ASN A 329 -14.09 -21.18 26.56
N LEU A 330 -13.20 -22.16 26.37
CA LEU A 330 -12.32 -22.21 25.20
C LEU A 330 -13.11 -22.33 23.89
N GLN A 331 -14.24 -23.04 23.89
CA GLN A 331 -15.13 -23.14 22.73
C GLN A 331 -15.66 -21.78 22.27
N THR A 332 -15.99 -20.87 23.19
CA THR A 332 -16.50 -19.53 22.89
C THR A 332 -15.38 -18.61 22.38
N ILE A 333 -14.14 -18.83 22.82
CA ILE A 333 -12.95 -18.11 22.34
C ILE A 333 -12.45 -18.72 21.01
N ALA A 334 -12.90 -19.92 20.61
CA ALA A 334 -12.46 -20.58 19.38
C ALA A 334 -12.66 -19.71 18.12
N GLU A 335 -13.72 -18.90 18.07
CA GLU A 335 -13.95 -17.95 16.97
C GLU A 335 -12.90 -16.84 16.91
N LEU A 336 -12.29 -16.47 18.06
CA LEU A 336 -11.16 -15.54 18.12
C LEU A 336 -9.85 -16.14 17.62
N ARG A 337 -9.79 -17.45 17.37
CA ARG A 337 -8.58 -18.14 16.90
C ARG A 337 -8.01 -17.46 15.67
N THR A 338 -8.84 -17.01 14.73
CA THR A 338 -8.42 -16.27 13.53
C THR A 338 -7.65 -14.99 13.87
N ILE A 339 -7.99 -14.26 14.93
CA ILE A 339 -7.28 -13.04 15.32
C ILE A 339 -5.91 -13.37 15.88
N PHE A 340 -5.82 -14.37 16.76
CA PHE A 340 -4.54 -14.84 17.29
C PHE A 340 -3.67 -15.48 16.21
N TYR A 341 -4.29 -16.11 15.21
CA TYR A 341 -3.67 -16.87 14.13
C TYR A 341 -3.28 -16.02 12.90
N ASP A 342 -4.04 -14.97 12.57
CA ASP A 342 -3.85 -14.15 11.36
C ASP A 342 -3.21 -12.79 11.67
N LYS A 343 -3.29 -12.28 12.90
CA LYS A 343 -2.80 -10.95 13.25
C LYS A 343 -1.63 -10.98 14.24
N ASN A 344 -0.62 -10.15 13.97
CA ASN A 344 0.54 -9.90 14.81
C ASN A 344 0.18 -9.09 16.06
N ILE A 345 -0.65 -9.65 16.94
CA ILE A 345 -1.13 -8.92 18.12
C ILE A 345 -0.10 -8.97 19.25
N ASN A 346 0.22 -7.81 19.82
CA ASN A 346 0.91 -7.73 21.10
C ASN A 346 -0.14 -7.80 22.21
N ILE A 347 -0.32 -9.00 22.78
CA ILE A 347 -1.34 -9.30 23.79
C ILE A 347 -1.31 -8.29 24.94
N ARG A 348 -0.12 -7.90 25.42
CA ARG A 348 -0.01 -6.99 26.56
C ARG A 348 -0.58 -5.61 26.27
N GLU A 349 -0.28 -5.06 25.09
CA GLU A 349 -0.79 -3.74 24.70
C GLU A 349 -2.29 -3.78 24.39
N GLU A 350 -2.78 -4.86 23.77
CA GLU A 350 -4.21 -5.07 23.52
C GLU A 350 -5.00 -5.20 24.82
N VAL A 351 -4.54 -6.04 25.77
CA VAL A 351 -5.19 -6.23 27.08
C VAL A 351 -5.19 -4.94 27.89
N LYS A 352 -4.09 -4.17 27.88
CA LYS A 352 -4.05 -2.84 28.53
C LYS A 352 -5.13 -1.91 27.95
N LYS A 353 -5.27 -1.82 26.63
CA LYS A 353 -6.31 -1.00 25.98
C LYS A 353 -7.71 -1.42 26.44
N LEU A 354 -7.99 -2.73 26.46
CA LEU A 354 -9.27 -3.26 26.92
C LEU A 354 -9.53 -2.96 28.41
N TYR A 355 -8.54 -3.14 29.28
CA TYR A 355 -8.64 -2.83 30.71
C TYR A 355 -8.87 -1.34 30.98
N ILE A 356 -8.14 -0.45 30.30
CA ILE A 356 -8.31 1.01 30.43
C ILE A 356 -9.73 1.42 30.02
N SER A 357 -10.30 0.76 29.00
CA SER A 357 -11.68 1.00 28.58
C SER A 357 -12.69 0.60 29.67
N ARG A 358 -12.42 -0.48 30.42
CA ARG A 358 -13.29 -1.02 31.49
C ARG A 358 -13.18 -0.25 32.80
N SER A 359 -11.98 0.10 33.24
CA SER A 359 -11.74 0.69 34.58
C SER A 359 -12.34 2.09 34.77
N ASN A 360 -12.58 2.82 33.68
CA ASN A 360 -13.10 4.19 33.73
C ASN A 360 -14.62 4.29 33.75
N GLU A 361 -15.34 3.16 33.68
CA GLU A 361 -16.78 3.11 33.91
C GLU A 361 -17.12 3.27 35.41
N GLN A 362 -16.18 2.93 36.31
CA GLN A 362 -16.41 2.85 37.75
C GLN A 362 -15.90 4.06 38.56
N ASN A 363 -15.03 4.92 38.00
CA ASN A 363 -14.47 6.07 38.71
C ASN A 363 -14.72 7.38 37.94
N ASN A 364 -15.53 8.27 38.53
CA ASN A 364 -15.74 9.65 38.08
C ASN A 364 -14.64 10.62 38.54
N ASP A 365 -13.63 10.14 39.26
CA ASP A 365 -12.57 10.99 39.81
C ASP A 365 -11.29 10.92 38.99
N ARG A 366 -10.73 12.11 38.78
CA ARG A 366 -9.48 12.43 38.07
C ARG A 366 -8.40 11.35 38.18
N PHE A 367 -7.78 11.05 37.04
CA PHE A 367 -6.54 10.27 36.85
C PHE A 367 -5.63 10.27 38.10
N ASN A 368 -5.82 9.29 38.97
CA ASN A 368 -4.85 8.97 40.01
C ASN A 368 -4.00 7.81 39.50
N ILE A 369 -2.76 8.12 39.15
CA ILE A 369 -1.73 7.19 38.65
C ILE A 369 -1.53 5.98 39.60
N SER A 370 -2.01 6.06 40.85
CA SER A 370 -1.95 4.98 41.85
C SER A 370 -2.91 3.80 41.61
N THR A 371 -3.98 3.94 40.81
CA THR A 371 -4.88 2.81 40.45
C THR A 371 -4.35 1.97 39.29
N ILE A 372 -3.34 2.45 38.57
CA ILE A 372 -2.71 1.71 37.46
C ILE A 372 -1.84 0.57 38.01
N HIS A 373 -1.16 0.79 39.15
CA HIS A 373 -0.33 -0.24 39.78
C HIS A 373 -1.10 -1.37 40.47
N SER A 374 -2.38 -1.19 40.85
CA SER A 374 -3.22 -2.30 41.35
C SER A 374 -3.72 -3.21 40.23
N ASN A 375 -3.86 -2.67 39.01
CA ASN A 375 -4.38 -3.40 37.85
C ASN A 375 -3.28 -4.13 37.05
N GLU A 376 -2.01 -3.83 37.29
CA GLU A 376 -0.89 -4.48 36.59
C GLU A 376 -0.87 -6.01 36.81
N LYS A 377 -1.22 -6.48 38.01
CA LYS A 377 -1.28 -7.91 38.30
C LYS A 377 -2.42 -8.61 37.56
N GLU A 378 -3.61 -8.03 37.54
CA GLU A 378 -4.76 -8.56 36.79
C GLU A 378 -4.49 -8.54 35.27
N ILE A 379 -3.86 -7.48 34.77
CA ILE A 379 -3.43 -7.38 33.38
C ILE A 379 -2.43 -8.50 33.06
N GLU A 380 -1.46 -8.76 33.92
CA GLU A 380 -0.47 -9.83 33.74
C GLU A 380 -1.13 -11.22 33.75
N GLU A 381 -2.09 -11.48 34.64
CA GLU A 381 -2.86 -12.72 34.68
C GLU A 381 -3.65 -12.96 33.38
N VAL A 382 -4.36 -11.94 32.86
CA VAL A 382 -5.07 -12.05 31.57
C VAL A 382 -4.11 -12.19 30.40
N CYS A 383 -2.97 -11.50 30.42
CA CYS A 383 -1.95 -11.65 29.40
C CYS A 383 -1.41 -13.08 29.35
N GLU A 384 -1.18 -13.68 30.51
CA GLU A 384 -0.74 -15.08 30.62
C GLU A 384 -1.79 -16.01 30.00
N TRP A 385 -3.07 -15.87 30.35
CA TRP A 385 -4.13 -16.72 29.81
C TRP A 385 -4.22 -16.63 28.27
N LEU A 386 -4.20 -15.41 27.74
CA LEU A 386 -4.29 -15.19 26.29
C LEU A 386 -3.02 -15.61 25.56
N GLN A 387 -1.85 -15.54 26.19
CA GLN A 387 -0.59 -16.02 25.61
C GLN A 387 -0.57 -17.55 25.51
N ILE A 388 -1.04 -18.25 26.55
CA ILE A 388 -1.20 -19.70 26.52
C ILE A 388 -2.24 -20.10 25.46
N TYR A 389 -3.33 -19.34 25.34
CA TYR A 389 -4.32 -19.54 24.28
C TYR A 389 -3.74 -19.28 22.87
N GLN A 390 -2.87 -18.28 22.71
CA GLN A 390 -2.15 -18.04 21.47
C GLN A 390 -1.26 -19.23 21.09
N TYR A 391 -0.60 -19.88 22.05
CA TYR A 391 0.12 -21.12 21.78
C TYR A 391 -0.82 -22.25 21.38
N TYR A 392 -1.91 -22.44 22.14
CA TYR A 392 -2.94 -23.45 21.86
C TYR A 392 -3.47 -23.34 20.42
N SER A 393 -3.84 -22.13 19.99
CA SER A 393 -4.33 -21.87 18.63
C SER A 393 -3.37 -22.28 17.51
N HIS A 394 -2.04 -22.27 17.76
CA HIS A 394 -1.01 -22.61 16.78
C HIS A 394 -0.53 -24.06 16.85
N VAL A 395 -0.92 -24.83 17.88
CA VAL A 395 -0.48 -26.23 18.07
C VAL A 395 -0.71 -27.06 16.81
N ASN A 396 -1.91 -26.99 16.20
CA ASN A 396 -2.22 -27.77 15.00
C ASN A 396 -1.30 -27.46 13.82
N VAL A 397 -0.89 -26.20 13.67
CA VAL A 397 -0.07 -25.75 12.54
C VAL A 397 1.40 -26.06 12.76
N ILE A 398 1.85 -26.01 14.01
CA ILE A 398 3.16 -26.54 14.40
C ILE A 398 3.22 -28.05 14.12
N MET A 399 2.15 -28.79 14.48
CA MET A 399 2.05 -30.22 14.21
C MET A 399 1.99 -30.53 12.71
N GLU A 400 1.27 -29.73 11.93
CA GLU A 400 1.27 -29.82 10.47
C GLU A 400 2.66 -29.56 9.91
N CYS A 401 3.34 -28.51 10.37
CA CYS A 401 4.70 -28.15 9.96
C CYS A 401 5.69 -29.31 10.18
N ILE A 402 5.68 -29.89 11.38
CA ILE A 402 6.53 -31.04 11.74
C ILE A 402 6.29 -32.23 10.81
N LYS A 403 5.02 -32.56 10.54
CA LYS A 403 4.65 -33.67 9.65
C LYS A 403 5.03 -33.38 8.20
N LYS A 404 4.68 -32.20 7.70
CA LYS A 404 4.85 -31.78 6.30
C LYS A 404 6.32 -31.71 5.89
N PHE A 405 7.18 -31.28 6.81
CA PHE A 405 8.62 -31.16 6.55
C PHE A 405 9.47 -32.26 7.16
N ASP A 406 8.87 -33.26 7.79
CA ASP A 406 9.58 -34.42 8.39
C ASP A 406 10.73 -33.96 9.31
N LEU A 407 10.39 -33.11 10.28
CA LEU A 407 11.37 -32.40 11.13
C LEU A 407 11.88 -33.22 12.33
N LEU A 408 11.23 -34.33 12.67
CA LEU A 408 11.58 -35.12 13.85
C LEU A 408 11.94 -36.56 13.46
N SER A 409 12.93 -37.15 14.14
CA SER A 409 13.22 -38.58 14.02
C SER A 409 12.09 -39.43 14.61
N LEU A 410 11.48 -40.28 13.77
CA LEU A 410 10.35 -41.16 14.09
C LEU A 410 10.60 -42.19 15.21
N ASP A 411 11.82 -42.32 15.71
CA ASP A 411 12.18 -43.33 16.72
C ASP A 411 11.65 -42.98 18.12
N ASN A 412 11.15 -41.76 18.35
CA ASN A 412 10.45 -41.36 19.56
C ASN A 412 9.12 -40.69 19.19
N GLU A 413 8.02 -41.43 19.21
CA GLU A 413 6.70 -40.80 19.37
C GLU A 413 6.64 -40.16 20.76
N GLU A 414 7.15 -38.93 20.86
CA GLU A 414 7.27 -38.23 22.13
C GLU A 414 5.91 -38.11 22.82
N GLU A 415 5.90 -38.47 24.10
CA GLU A 415 4.78 -38.30 25.02
C GLU A 415 4.22 -36.87 24.97
N ILE A 416 5.10 -35.87 24.77
CA ILE A 416 4.77 -34.45 24.58
C ILE A 416 3.94 -34.23 23.31
N ILE A 417 4.31 -34.81 22.16
CA ILE A 417 3.54 -34.68 20.92
C ILE A 417 2.17 -35.34 21.05
N ASN A 418 2.11 -36.48 21.73
CA ASN A 418 0.85 -37.16 22.01
C ASN A 418 -0.02 -36.39 23.02
N HIS A 419 0.59 -35.72 24.01
CA HIS A 419 -0.12 -34.80 24.91
C HIS A 419 -0.62 -33.56 24.15
N LEU A 420 0.19 -32.91 23.33
CA LEU A 420 -0.21 -31.77 22.49
C LEU A 420 -1.35 -32.11 21.52
N ARG A 421 -1.37 -33.34 20.98
CA ARG A 421 -2.48 -33.85 20.16
C ARG A 421 -3.76 -34.14 20.94
N ARG A 422 -3.67 -34.51 22.23
CA ARG A 422 -4.84 -34.76 23.09
C ARG A 422 -5.44 -33.47 23.66
N LEU A 423 -4.65 -32.41 23.74
CA LEU A 423 -5.09 -31.09 24.20
C LEU A 423 -6.14 -30.44 23.28
N SER A 424 -6.33 -30.92 22.04
CA SER A 424 -7.35 -30.45 21.10
C SER A 424 -8.76 -31.00 21.34
N ASP A 425 -8.93 -31.93 22.28
CA ASP A 425 -10.17 -32.73 22.38
C ASP A 425 -11.13 -32.26 23.50
N ASP A 426 -10.72 -31.32 24.38
CA ASP A 426 -11.56 -30.83 25.49
C ASP A 426 -11.54 -29.29 25.62
N GLU A 427 -12.54 -28.64 25.01
CA GLU A 427 -12.69 -27.17 24.97
C GLU A 427 -13.65 -26.61 26.04
N ASN A 428 -14.02 -27.41 27.05
CA ASN A 428 -15.00 -27.03 28.08
C ASN A 428 -14.40 -26.23 29.26
N TYR A 429 -13.09 -26.05 29.30
CA TYR A 429 -12.42 -25.32 30.38
C TYR A 429 -12.65 -23.81 30.28
N LEU A 430 -12.66 -23.13 31.44
CA LEU A 430 -12.67 -21.67 31.50
C LEU A 430 -11.27 -21.14 31.20
N LEU A 431 -11.20 -19.95 30.61
CA LEU A 431 -9.93 -19.30 30.26
C LEU A 431 -9.00 -19.11 31.46
N ARG A 432 -9.54 -18.76 32.64
CA ARG A 432 -8.73 -18.62 33.87
C ARG A 432 -8.05 -19.92 34.32
N ASP A 433 -8.60 -21.07 33.93
CA ASP A 433 -8.08 -22.38 34.30
C ASP A 433 -7.01 -22.87 33.29
N ILE A 434 -6.81 -22.13 32.18
CA ILE A 434 -5.91 -22.52 31.09
C ILE A 434 -4.45 -22.65 31.56
N THR A 435 -4.01 -21.83 32.51
CA THR A 435 -2.63 -21.89 33.03
C THR A 435 -2.34 -23.21 33.73
N GLN A 436 -3.34 -23.79 34.41
CA GLN A 436 -3.18 -25.08 35.11
C GLN A 436 -3.35 -26.25 34.14
N VAL A 437 -4.29 -26.16 33.21
CA VAL A 437 -4.61 -27.26 32.26
C VAL A 437 -3.56 -27.35 31.15
N TYR A 438 -2.99 -26.23 30.72
CA TYR A 438 -2.09 -26.12 29.57
C TYR A 438 -0.68 -25.64 29.98
N GLN A 439 -0.25 -25.89 31.22
CA GLN A 439 1.09 -25.53 31.71
C GLN A 439 2.22 -26.04 30.80
N ILE A 440 2.03 -27.22 30.20
CA ILE A 440 2.96 -27.80 29.22
C ILE A 440 3.19 -26.88 28.01
N LEU A 441 2.17 -26.15 27.54
CA LEU A 441 2.33 -25.19 26.45
C LEU A 441 3.21 -24.02 26.87
N GLN A 442 3.02 -23.52 28.10
CA GLN A 442 3.82 -22.43 28.63
C GLN A 442 5.30 -22.85 28.75
N ASP A 443 5.55 -24.03 29.29
CA ASP A 443 6.91 -24.58 29.45
C ASP A 443 7.60 -24.83 28.10
N CYS A 444 6.87 -25.38 27.12
CA CYS A 444 7.42 -25.65 25.79
C CYS A 444 7.67 -24.39 24.96
N PHE A 445 6.80 -23.37 25.05
CA PHE A 445 6.83 -22.21 24.16
C PHE A 445 7.30 -20.90 24.83
N GLN A 446 7.82 -20.96 26.06
CA GLN A 446 8.24 -19.78 26.83
C GLN A 446 9.20 -18.83 26.06
N ASN A 447 10.10 -19.40 25.25
CA ASN A 447 11.11 -18.67 24.48
C ASN A 447 10.66 -18.30 23.06
N ILE A 448 9.43 -18.64 22.69
CA ILE A 448 8.87 -18.41 21.35
C ILE A 448 8.01 -17.14 21.40
N THR A 449 8.37 -16.15 20.59
CA THR A 449 7.53 -14.96 20.40
C THR A 449 6.43 -15.21 19.36
N TYR A 450 5.40 -14.36 19.33
CA TYR A 450 4.34 -14.46 18.32
C TYR A 450 4.88 -14.41 16.88
N GLN A 451 5.99 -13.71 16.62
CA GLN A 451 6.61 -13.62 15.30
C GLN A 451 7.15 -14.97 14.82
N HIS A 452 7.62 -15.81 15.74
CA HIS A 452 8.04 -17.17 15.44
C HIS A 452 6.85 -18.07 15.08
N LEU A 453 5.71 -17.91 15.77
CA LEU A 453 4.48 -18.64 15.46
C LEU A 453 3.98 -18.30 14.05
N GLN A 454 4.03 -17.01 13.69
CA GLN A 454 3.67 -16.54 12.35
C GLN A 454 4.65 -17.01 11.27
N LEU A 455 5.94 -17.11 11.59
CA LEU A 455 6.92 -17.74 10.70
C LEU A 455 6.55 -19.21 10.41
N VAL A 456 6.20 -19.99 11.44
CA VAL A 456 5.79 -21.39 11.27
C VAL A 456 4.60 -21.50 10.31
N LYS A 457 3.57 -20.66 10.51
CA LYS A 457 2.40 -20.59 9.61
C LYS A 457 2.81 -20.23 8.18
N THR A 458 3.54 -19.13 8.02
CA THR A 458 3.99 -18.62 6.71
C THR A 458 4.76 -19.70 5.94
N VAL A 459 5.62 -20.45 6.63
CA VAL A 459 6.41 -21.53 6.03
C VAL A 459 5.54 -22.73 5.63
N VAL A 460 4.51 -23.06 6.41
CA VAL A 460 3.54 -24.11 6.06
C VAL A 460 2.73 -23.72 4.81
N GLU A 461 2.27 -22.46 4.74
CA GLU A 461 1.53 -21.91 3.59
C GLU A 461 2.39 -21.91 2.32
N TYR A 462 3.62 -21.40 2.41
CA TYR A 462 4.57 -21.33 1.29
C TYR A 462 5.55 -22.51 1.26
N SER A 463 5.05 -23.73 1.44
CA SER A 463 5.87 -24.94 1.56
C SER A 463 6.74 -25.21 0.32
N ASN A 464 6.36 -24.72 -0.85
CA ASN A 464 7.13 -24.84 -2.09
C ASN A 464 8.54 -24.25 -1.98
N VAL A 465 8.69 -23.19 -1.17
CA VAL A 465 9.99 -22.57 -0.90
C VAL A 465 10.91 -23.53 -0.15
N ILE A 466 10.38 -24.22 0.86
CA ILE A 466 11.13 -25.23 1.63
C ILE A 466 11.52 -26.40 0.74
N GLU A 467 10.58 -26.90 -0.07
CA GLU A 467 10.86 -27.98 -1.02
C GLU A 467 11.96 -27.61 -2.02
N MET A 468 11.92 -26.40 -2.58
CA MET A 468 12.93 -25.90 -3.51
C MET A 468 14.32 -25.89 -2.84
N MET A 469 14.40 -25.41 -1.60
CA MET A 469 15.65 -25.31 -0.85
C MET A 469 16.21 -26.69 -0.46
N LYS A 470 15.33 -27.63 -0.06
CA LYS A 470 15.69 -29.03 0.21
C LYS A 470 16.17 -29.74 -1.07
N LYS A 471 15.45 -29.60 -2.19
CA LYS A 471 15.84 -30.16 -3.50
C LYS A 471 17.19 -29.63 -3.97
N SER A 472 17.49 -28.38 -3.67
CA SER A 472 18.76 -27.73 -4.03
C SER A 472 19.89 -27.99 -3.04
N ASN A 473 19.61 -28.70 -1.94
CA ASN A 473 20.56 -29.09 -0.88
C ASN A 473 21.42 -27.93 -0.33
N LEU A 474 20.82 -26.74 -0.20
CA LEU A 474 21.55 -25.50 0.10
C LEU A 474 22.11 -25.42 1.52
N TYR A 475 21.60 -26.22 2.45
CA TYR A 475 22.04 -26.21 3.85
C TYR A 475 23.10 -27.26 4.17
N SER A 476 23.53 -28.05 3.19
CA SER A 476 24.71 -28.91 3.31
C SER A 476 26.00 -28.07 3.42
N THR A 477 27.11 -28.66 3.87
CA THR A 477 28.41 -27.98 3.95
C THR A 477 28.84 -27.39 2.61
N TYR A 478 28.63 -28.14 1.52
CA TYR A 478 28.87 -27.67 0.16
C TYR A 478 27.81 -26.66 -0.30
N GLY A 479 26.53 -26.91 0.01
CA GLY A 479 25.42 -26.02 -0.34
C GLY A 479 25.54 -24.63 0.27
N ARG A 480 26.00 -24.51 1.52
CA ARG A 480 26.19 -23.22 2.20
C ARG A 480 27.26 -22.38 1.52
N ARG A 481 28.35 -23.02 1.09
CA ARG A 481 29.40 -22.37 0.31
C ARG A 481 28.87 -21.93 -1.05
N ARG A 482 28.16 -22.81 -1.76
CA ARG A 482 27.54 -22.50 -3.04
C ARG A 482 26.53 -21.35 -2.93
N PHE A 483 25.74 -21.30 -1.85
CA PHE A 483 24.82 -20.20 -1.58
C PHE A 483 25.57 -18.88 -1.40
N GLN A 484 26.67 -18.86 -0.65
CA GLN A 484 27.49 -17.66 -0.47
C GLN A 484 28.10 -17.19 -1.80
N GLU A 485 28.66 -18.12 -2.59
CA GLU A 485 29.22 -17.83 -3.91
C GLU A 485 28.14 -17.26 -4.86
N LEU A 486 26.96 -17.88 -4.92
CA LEU A 486 25.82 -17.38 -5.70
C LEU A 486 25.34 -16.03 -5.20
N ARG A 487 25.21 -15.84 -3.89
CA ARG A 487 24.81 -14.56 -3.29
C ARG A 487 25.77 -13.45 -3.70
N ASP A 488 27.06 -13.65 -3.53
CA ASP A 488 28.06 -12.61 -3.76
C ASP A 488 28.17 -12.28 -5.26
N ASN A 489 28.09 -13.32 -6.11
CA ASN A 489 27.98 -13.16 -7.56
C ASN A 489 26.72 -12.37 -7.92
N LEU A 490 25.53 -12.86 -7.57
CA LEU A 490 24.26 -12.21 -7.90
C LEU A 490 24.15 -10.79 -7.33
N THR A 491 24.69 -10.53 -6.14
CA THR A 491 24.73 -9.18 -5.54
C THR A 491 25.53 -8.22 -6.41
N THR A 492 26.67 -8.68 -6.94
CA THR A 492 27.48 -7.91 -7.90
C THR A 492 26.77 -7.77 -9.24
N GLN A 493 26.08 -8.81 -9.70
CA GLN A 493 25.38 -8.84 -10.99
C GLN A 493 24.13 -7.93 -11.01
N PHE A 494 23.41 -7.81 -9.88
CA PHE A 494 22.12 -7.12 -9.79
C PHE A 494 22.21 -5.71 -9.21
N GLN A 495 23.41 -5.13 -9.06
CA GLN A 495 23.57 -3.78 -8.50
C GLN A 495 22.73 -2.70 -9.21
N LEU A 496 22.41 -2.89 -10.49
CA LEU A 496 21.61 -1.97 -11.30
C LEU A 496 20.22 -2.51 -11.66
N GLN A 497 19.80 -3.67 -11.12
CA GLN A 497 18.51 -4.29 -11.41
C GLN A 497 17.62 -4.27 -10.17
N GLU A 498 16.77 -3.25 -10.03
CA GLU A 498 15.95 -3.05 -8.82
C GLU A 498 15.10 -4.28 -8.48
N LEU A 499 14.42 -4.88 -9.46
CA LEU A 499 13.57 -6.06 -9.25
C LEU A 499 14.37 -7.31 -8.84
N ASN A 500 15.44 -7.63 -9.57
CA ASN A 500 16.27 -8.82 -9.27
C ASN A 500 17.04 -8.64 -7.96
N ASN A 501 17.45 -7.42 -7.63
CA ASN A 501 18.07 -7.10 -6.35
C ASN A 501 17.05 -7.24 -5.20
N MET A 502 15.80 -6.82 -5.40
CA MET A 502 14.71 -7.07 -4.44
C MET A 502 14.45 -8.56 -4.23
N ILE A 503 14.39 -9.37 -5.30
CA ILE A 503 14.22 -10.83 -5.23
C ILE A 503 15.43 -11.46 -4.53
N LEU A 504 16.65 -11.06 -4.88
CA LEU A 504 17.88 -11.54 -4.23
C LEU A 504 17.89 -11.23 -2.74
N ASN A 505 17.58 -9.99 -2.34
CA ASN A 505 17.49 -9.61 -0.93
C ASN A 505 16.42 -10.42 -0.20
N SER A 506 15.26 -10.62 -0.84
CA SER A 506 14.19 -11.49 -0.33
C SER A 506 14.66 -12.94 -0.16
N TRP A 507 15.50 -13.44 -1.08
CA TRP A 507 16.04 -14.79 -1.04
C TRP A 507 17.03 -14.95 0.10
N ILE A 508 17.91 -13.97 0.31
CA ILE A 508 18.88 -13.98 1.42
C ILE A 508 18.15 -13.96 2.76
N ILE A 509 17.11 -13.13 2.92
CA ILE A 509 16.34 -13.06 4.16
C ILE A 509 15.59 -14.37 4.38
N THR A 510 14.92 -14.88 3.34
CA THR A 510 14.20 -16.15 3.37
C THR A 510 15.13 -17.31 3.76
N TYR A 511 16.36 -17.35 3.21
CA TYR A 511 17.36 -18.36 3.56
C TYR A 511 17.74 -18.35 5.06
N THR A 512 17.79 -17.20 5.70
CA THR A 512 18.02 -17.14 7.15
C THR A 512 16.79 -17.60 7.94
N LEU A 513 15.59 -17.15 7.55
CA LEU A 513 14.35 -17.43 8.29
C LEU A 513 13.96 -18.91 8.27
N ILE A 514 14.19 -19.61 7.15
CA ILE A 514 13.72 -20.99 7.00
C ILE A 514 14.72 -22.04 7.51
N GLU A 515 15.90 -21.63 7.97
CA GLU A 515 16.95 -22.55 8.44
C GLU A 515 16.46 -23.58 9.48
N PRO A 516 15.63 -23.21 10.49
CA PRO A 516 15.15 -24.19 11.47
C PRO A 516 14.35 -25.36 10.88
N PHE A 517 13.73 -25.16 9.71
CA PHE A 517 12.85 -26.14 9.05
C PHE A 517 13.59 -27.06 8.07
N MET A 518 14.91 -26.91 7.94
CA MET A 518 15.72 -27.64 6.97
C MET A 518 16.32 -28.92 7.51
N PHE A 519 16.51 -29.01 8.82
CA PHE A 519 17.17 -30.14 9.45
C PHE A 519 16.20 -30.94 10.29
N LYS A 520 16.51 -32.23 10.44
CA LYS A 520 15.82 -33.08 11.41
C LYS A 520 16.40 -32.85 12.80
N ASP A 521 15.52 -32.64 13.76
CA ASP A 521 15.83 -32.59 15.19
C ASP A 521 15.57 -33.94 15.86
N LYS A 522 16.26 -34.16 16.98
CA LYS A 522 16.16 -35.40 17.76
C LYS A 522 14.86 -35.47 18.56
N ASN A 523 14.38 -34.31 19.00
CA ASN A 523 13.21 -34.16 19.86
C ASN A 523 12.53 -32.80 19.59
N PHE A 524 11.29 -32.65 20.03
CA PHE A 524 10.48 -31.45 19.84
C PHE A 524 11.11 -30.21 20.50
N ASN A 525 11.69 -30.36 21.69
CA ASN A 525 12.31 -29.25 22.41
C ASN A 525 13.54 -28.68 21.67
N ASP A 526 14.32 -29.50 20.97
CA ASP A 526 15.45 -29.10 20.15
C ASP A 526 14.99 -28.25 18.96
N PHE A 527 13.86 -28.62 18.34
CA PHE A 527 13.24 -27.84 17.26
C PHE A 527 12.78 -26.46 17.77
N ILE A 528 12.05 -26.43 18.89
CA ILE A 528 11.60 -25.18 19.54
C ILE A 528 12.80 -24.31 19.94
N TYR A 529 13.84 -24.91 20.53
CA TYR A 529 15.06 -24.21 20.88
C TYR A 529 15.70 -23.57 19.63
N ARG A 530 15.85 -24.32 18.53
CA ARG A 530 16.41 -23.78 17.28
C ARG A 530 15.55 -22.65 16.70
N LEU A 531 14.22 -22.79 16.75
CA LEU A 531 13.31 -21.74 16.32
C LEU A 531 13.51 -20.46 17.16
N SER A 532 13.65 -20.59 18.48
CA SER A 532 13.84 -19.46 19.40
C SER A 532 15.18 -18.70 19.23
N GLN A 533 16.17 -19.31 18.56
CA GLN A 533 17.45 -18.63 18.27
C GLN A 533 17.33 -17.54 17.20
N LEU A 534 16.19 -17.46 16.49
CA LEU A 534 15.92 -16.42 15.50
C LEU A 534 15.58 -15.07 16.18
N SER A 535 16.60 -14.33 16.59
CA SER A 535 16.43 -13.10 17.40
C SER A 535 15.84 -11.87 16.67
N ASN A 536 15.64 -11.90 15.34
CA ASN A 536 15.28 -10.73 14.52
C ASN A 536 14.22 -11.04 13.43
N ILE A 537 13.02 -11.50 13.80
CA ILE A 537 11.91 -11.67 12.82
C ILE A 537 11.11 -10.36 12.76
N GLU A 538 11.43 -9.46 11.82
CA GLU A 538 10.57 -8.29 11.59
C GLU A 538 9.28 -8.69 10.87
N GLU A 539 8.19 -7.94 11.07
CA GLU A 539 6.88 -8.21 10.45
C GLU A 539 6.95 -8.22 8.91
N ASN A 540 7.73 -7.30 8.34
CA ASN A 540 7.99 -7.27 6.90
C ASN A 540 8.86 -8.46 6.42
N SER A 541 9.59 -9.12 7.33
CA SER A 541 10.49 -10.21 6.95
C SER A 541 9.75 -11.43 6.43
N LEU A 542 8.52 -11.67 6.91
CA LEU A 542 7.66 -12.78 6.46
C LEU A 542 7.20 -12.59 5.01
N ASN A 543 6.99 -11.36 4.56
CA ASN A 543 6.62 -11.06 3.17
C ASN A 543 7.70 -11.47 2.17
N HIS A 544 8.97 -11.54 2.57
CA HIS A 544 10.03 -12.03 1.69
C HIS A 544 9.85 -13.50 1.31
N ILE A 545 9.29 -14.32 2.20
CA ILE A 545 9.00 -15.73 1.89
C ILE A 545 7.96 -15.83 0.78
N LYS A 546 6.92 -14.98 0.84
CA LYS A 546 5.91 -14.86 -0.22
C LYS A 546 6.52 -14.40 -1.54
N ILE A 547 7.34 -13.35 -1.53
CA ILE A 547 8.04 -12.87 -2.73
C ILE A 547 8.85 -14.00 -3.38
N ILE A 548 9.54 -14.82 -2.58
CA ILE A 548 10.29 -15.97 -3.10
C ILE A 548 9.36 -17.06 -3.63
N ASN A 549 8.26 -17.35 -2.96
CA ASN A 549 7.27 -18.31 -3.45
C ASN A 549 6.76 -17.92 -4.85
N ASP A 550 6.46 -16.64 -5.05
CA ASP A 550 5.97 -16.11 -6.34
C ASP A 550 7.07 -16.11 -7.42
N ASN A 551 8.35 -16.15 -7.02
CA ASN A 551 9.52 -16.10 -7.89
C ASN A 551 10.37 -17.39 -7.86
N ILE A 552 9.82 -18.53 -7.42
CA ILE A 552 10.51 -19.83 -7.38
C ILE A 552 11.18 -20.19 -8.71
N PRO A 553 10.56 -19.97 -9.91
CA PRO A 553 11.21 -20.29 -11.18
C PRO A 553 12.54 -19.56 -11.39
N ILE A 554 12.60 -18.28 -11.01
CA ILE A 554 13.80 -17.44 -11.15
C ILE A 554 14.89 -17.92 -10.20
N VAL A 555 14.55 -18.16 -8.93
CA VAL A 555 15.52 -18.65 -7.94
C VAL A 555 16.02 -20.05 -8.30
N THR A 556 15.14 -20.92 -8.81
CA THR A 556 15.52 -22.26 -9.29
C THR A 556 16.47 -22.18 -10.48
N MET A 557 16.28 -21.21 -11.38
CA MET A 557 17.22 -20.95 -12.47
C MET A 557 18.62 -20.61 -11.93
N TRP A 558 18.72 -19.68 -10.97
CA TRP A 558 20.00 -19.34 -10.32
C TRP A 558 20.68 -20.55 -9.64
N LEU A 559 19.87 -21.45 -9.08
CA LEU A 559 20.35 -22.67 -8.42
C LEU A 559 20.71 -23.80 -9.39
N SER A 560 20.24 -23.75 -10.63
CA SER A 560 20.49 -24.79 -11.65
C SER A 560 21.76 -24.56 -12.45
N THR A 561 22.32 -23.35 -12.44
CA THR A 561 23.49 -22.98 -13.23
C THR A 561 24.79 -23.31 -12.47
N GLU A 562 25.66 -24.10 -13.08
CA GLU A 562 27.07 -24.23 -12.69
C GLU A 562 27.83 -23.00 -13.20
N GLU A 563 28.48 -22.26 -12.30
CA GLU A 563 29.39 -21.13 -12.55
C GLU A 563 29.11 -20.32 -13.83
N THR A 564 28.16 -19.38 -13.78
CA THR A 564 27.91 -18.47 -14.91
C THR A 564 28.05 -17.00 -14.54
N THR A 565 28.84 -16.30 -15.35
CA THR A 565 28.96 -14.84 -15.34
C THR A 565 27.69 -14.19 -15.92
N VAL A 566 27.46 -12.89 -15.69
CA VAL A 566 26.36 -12.09 -16.30
C VAL A 566 26.14 -12.42 -17.78
N LEU A 567 27.25 -12.64 -18.48
CA LEU A 567 27.30 -12.93 -19.90
C LEU A 567 26.62 -14.27 -20.26
N ASP A 568 26.76 -15.31 -19.44
CA ASP A 568 26.24 -16.64 -19.78
C ASP A 568 24.72 -16.72 -19.51
N ASN A 569 24.20 -16.03 -18.49
CA ASN A 569 22.76 -15.90 -18.28
C ASN A 569 22.10 -15.10 -19.42
N ALA A 570 22.74 -14.01 -19.86
CA ALA A 570 22.27 -13.24 -21.01
C ALA A 570 22.28 -14.05 -22.32
N LEU A 571 23.29 -14.92 -22.50
CA LEU A 571 23.41 -15.83 -23.65
C LEU A 571 22.37 -16.96 -23.63
N ILE A 572 22.00 -17.47 -22.46
CA ILE A 572 20.95 -18.49 -22.31
C ILE A 572 19.57 -17.89 -22.62
N THR A 573 19.26 -16.72 -22.06
CA THR A 573 18.02 -15.99 -22.38
C THR A 573 17.92 -15.77 -23.90
N MET A 574 19.03 -15.44 -24.54
CA MET A 574 19.14 -15.31 -26.00
C MET A 574 18.84 -16.57 -26.78
N GLU A 575 19.39 -17.70 -26.34
CA GLU A 575 19.14 -18.99 -26.97
C GLU A 575 17.64 -19.30 -26.99
N HIS A 576 16.94 -19.03 -25.88
CA HIS A 576 15.52 -19.30 -25.76
C HIS A 576 14.63 -18.27 -26.47
N LEU A 577 15.02 -16.98 -26.48
CA LEU A 577 14.36 -15.94 -27.28
C LEU A 577 14.37 -16.28 -28.77
N TYR A 578 15.50 -16.78 -29.28
CA TYR A 578 15.58 -17.19 -30.67
C TYR A 578 14.87 -18.52 -30.95
N LYS A 579 14.82 -19.47 -30.01
CA LYS A 579 14.12 -20.73 -30.23
C LYS A 579 12.61 -20.57 -30.23
N ASN A 580 12.07 -19.91 -29.20
CA ASN A 580 10.65 -19.95 -28.85
C ASN A 580 10.11 -18.56 -28.41
N GLY A 581 10.81 -17.48 -28.73
CA GLY A 581 10.41 -16.14 -28.31
C GLY A 581 9.26 -15.57 -29.15
N ASN A 582 8.33 -14.90 -28.47
CA ASN A 582 7.20 -14.18 -29.04
C ASN A 582 7.16 -12.77 -28.46
N VAL A 583 7.06 -11.77 -29.32
CA VAL A 583 6.87 -10.35 -28.94
C VAL A 583 5.39 -10.05 -28.95
N ASN A 584 4.86 -9.59 -27.83
CA ASN A 584 3.48 -9.15 -27.71
C ASN A 584 3.47 -7.63 -27.50
N ILE A 585 2.82 -6.90 -28.40
CA ILE A 585 2.69 -5.44 -28.34
C ILE A 585 1.24 -5.11 -28.03
N TYR A 586 1.00 -4.44 -26.90
CA TYR A 586 -0.34 -4.09 -26.45
C TYR A 586 -0.58 -2.59 -26.68
N LEU A 587 -1.45 -2.27 -27.64
CA LEU A 587 -1.84 -0.91 -27.97
C LEU A 587 -3.22 -0.61 -27.37
N GLN A 588 -3.33 -0.43 -26.05
CA GLN A 588 -4.62 -0.08 -25.44
C GLN A 588 -4.52 1.08 -24.45
N HIS A 589 -5.40 2.08 -24.63
CA HIS A 589 -5.87 2.90 -23.52
C HIS A 589 -7.37 3.24 -23.64
N LEU A 590 -8.18 2.59 -22.81
CA LEU A 590 -9.40 3.15 -22.23
C LEU A 590 -9.11 3.50 -20.76
N ILE A 591 -9.00 4.80 -20.50
CA ILE A 591 -8.93 5.55 -19.23
C ILE A 591 -7.93 5.09 -18.11
N LYS A 592 -7.33 3.88 -18.07
CA LYS A 592 -6.42 3.47 -16.95
C LYS A 592 -5.22 2.54 -17.23
N LYS A 593 -4.89 2.13 -18.47
CA LYS A 593 -3.73 1.24 -18.74
C LYS A 593 -2.74 1.89 -19.72
N SER A 594 -1.47 2.02 -19.34
CA SER A 594 -0.39 2.57 -20.20
C SER A 594 -0.09 1.65 -21.39
N LEU A 595 0.38 2.21 -22.52
CA LEU A 595 0.93 1.44 -23.64
C LEU A 595 2.22 0.73 -23.21
N TYR A 596 2.38 -0.55 -23.54
CA TYR A 596 3.59 -1.31 -23.26
C TYR A 596 3.76 -2.51 -24.22
N TYR A 597 4.97 -3.07 -24.26
CA TYR A 597 5.24 -4.33 -24.97
C TYR A 597 5.97 -5.30 -24.03
N GLU A 598 5.82 -6.58 -24.31
CA GLU A 598 6.45 -7.65 -23.55
C GLU A 598 7.02 -8.72 -24.49
N ILE A 599 8.05 -9.43 -24.04
CA ILE A 599 8.61 -10.57 -24.77
C ILE A 599 8.43 -11.82 -23.93
N SER A 600 7.69 -12.78 -24.47
CA SER A 600 7.52 -14.10 -23.85
C SER A 600 8.43 -15.14 -24.49
N TYR A 601 8.98 -16.07 -23.72
CA TYR A 601 9.76 -17.19 -24.24
C TYR A 601 9.60 -18.43 -23.38
N SER A 602 9.99 -19.60 -23.87
CA SER A 602 9.87 -20.86 -23.11
C SER A 602 11.14 -21.69 -23.07
N ILE A 603 11.38 -22.33 -21.92
CA ILE A 603 12.50 -23.24 -21.67
C ILE A 603 11.94 -24.66 -21.46
N ASP A 604 12.48 -25.62 -22.21
CA ASP A 604 12.19 -27.04 -22.02
C ASP A 604 12.97 -27.57 -20.81
N ARG A 605 12.27 -27.97 -19.75
CA ARG A 605 12.88 -28.67 -18.62
C ARG A 605 12.87 -30.17 -18.87
N ILE A 606 14.04 -30.79 -18.92
CA ILE A 606 14.18 -32.25 -18.92
C ILE A 606 13.82 -32.75 -17.52
N GLU A 607 12.78 -33.57 -17.40
CA GLU A 607 12.51 -34.29 -16.16
C GLU A 607 13.57 -35.37 -15.98
N THR A 608 14.60 -35.11 -15.17
CA THR A 608 15.49 -36.14 -14.65
C THR A 608 14.80 -36.90 -13.52
N GLY A 609 13.71 -37.58 -13.85
CA GLY A 609 13.10 -38.58 -12.98
C GLY A 609 13.85 -39.90 -13.15
N ILE A 610 14.52 -40.38 -12.10
CA ILE A 610 14.97 -41.77 -12.03
C ILE A 610 13.74 -42.64 -11.78
N GLU A 611 12.94 -42.87 -12.82
CA GLU A 611 12.06 -44.04 -12.85
C GLU A 611 12.79 -45.11 -13.66
N LYS A 612 13.31 -46.11 -12.93
CA LYS A 612 13.72 -47.36 -13.52
C LYS A 612 12.48 -48.05 -14.10
N VAL A 613 12.16 -47.77 -15.36
CA VAL A 613 11.27 -48.61 -16.14
C VAL A 613 12.02 -49.02 -17.39
N ASN A 614 12.28 -50.33 -17.48
CA ASN A 614 12.75 -50.99 -18.68
C ASN A 614 11.67 -50.83 -19.75
N ASP A 615 11.82 -49.87 -20.66
CA ASP A 615 11.15 -49.90 -21.95
C ASP A 615 11.94 -49.06 -22.97
N GLU A 616 12.28 -49.67 -24.10
CA GLU A 616 13.18 -49.17 -25.15
C GLU A 616 12.60 -48.03 -26.01
N ASN A 617 11.74 -47.17 -25.46
CA ASN A 617 11.26 -45.96 -26.13
C ASN A 617 11.41 -44.73 -25.23
N ASN A 618 12.65 -44.24 -25.12
CA ASN A 618 13.01 -43.00 -24.42
C ASN A 618 12.43 -41.78 -25.16
N GLN A 619 11.15 -41.47 -24.96
CA GLN A 619 10.65 -40.10 -25.10
C GLN A 619 10.88 -39.37 -23.79
N ILE A 620 11.92 -38.54 -23.75
CA ILE A 620 12.16 -37.58 -22.68
C ILE A 620 10.94 -36.67 -22.58
N LYS A 621 10.16 -36.78 -21.50
CA LYS A 621 9.09 -35.81 -21.20
C LYS A 621 9.75 -34.48 -20.82
N THR A 622 9.53 -33.45 -21.65
CA THR A 622 9.95 -32.08 -21.34
C THR A 622 8.76 -31.26 -20.87
N LYS A 623 8.92 -30.53 -19.76
CA LYS A 623 7.93 -29.54 -19.31
C LYS A 623 8.37 -28.15 -19.75
N LYS A 624 7.54 -27.45 -20.52
CA LYS A 624 7.80 -26.06 -20.94
C LYS A 624 7.49 -25.09 -19.80
N ILE A 625 8.47 -24.29 -19.42
CA ILE A 625 8.32 -23.16 -18.49
C ILE A 625 8.28 -21.88 -19.31
N GLN A 626 7.24 -21.07 -19.17
CA GLN A 626 7.09 -19.80 -19.85
C GLN A 626 7.66 -18.66 -19.00
N PHE A 627 8.39 -17.76 -19.65
CA PHE A 627 8.99 -16.57 -19.08
C PHE A 627 8.44 -15.33 -19.80
N LEU A 628 8.45 -14.21 -19.10
CA LEU A 628 7.90 -12.94 -19.56
C LEU A 628 8.87 -11.82 -19.20
N LEU A 629 9.30 -11.06 -20.19
CA LEU A 629 10.16 -9.88 -20.04
C LEU A 629 9.30 -8.64 -20.28
N SER A 630 9.12 -7.82 -19.26
CA SER A 630 8.43 -6.54 -19.39
C SER A 630 9.31 -5.50 -20.10
N MET A 631 8.71 -4.41 -20.57
CA MET A 631 9.44 -3.30 -21.20
C MET A 631 10.58 -2.76 -20.30
N SER A 632 10.37 -2.66 -18.99
CA SER A 632 11.42 -2.23 -18.04
C SER A 632 12.55 -3.26 -17.93
N ASP A 633 12.21 -4.56 -17.91
CA ASP A 633 13.23 -5.63 -17.85
C ASP A 633 14.09 -5.65 -19.13
N ILE A 634 13.50 -5.30 -20.27
CA ILE A 634 14.18 -5.23 -21.57
C ILE A 634 15.17 -4.08 -21.62
N ASP A 635 14.81 -2.90 -21.09
CA ASP A 635 15.72 -1.76 -21.00
C ASP A 635 16.94 -2.06 -20.12
N ASP A 636 16.72 -2.70 -18.97
CA ASP A 636 17.80 -3.14 -18.09
C ASP A 636 18.67 -4.22 -18.74
N HIS A 637 18.05 -5.17 -19.44
CA HIS A 637 18.76 -6.20 -20.20
C HIS A 637 19.63 -5.58 -21.31
N LYS A 638 19.15 -4.55 -22.03
CA LYS A 638 19.95 -3.80 -23.03
C LYS A 638 21.16 -3.09 -22.41
N ARG A 639 21.00 -2.48 -21.23
CA ARG A 639 22.12 -1.84 -20.51
C ARG A 639 23.19 -2.87 -20.17
N GLN A 640 22.78 -4.05 -19.67
CA GLN A 640 23.70 -5.15 -19.36
C GLN A 640 24.43 -5.66 -20.60
N LEU A 641 23.71 -5.91 -21.70
CA LEU A 641 24.34 -6.32 -22.96
C LEU A 641 25.34 -5.30 -23.48
N THR A 642 25.01 -4.01 -23.34
CA THR A 642 25.91 -2.92 -23.74
C THR A 642 27.16 -2.91 -22.89
N PHE A 643 27.03 -3.10 -21.57
CA PHE A 643 28.16 -3.22 -20.64
C PHE A 643 29.01 -4.45 -20.95
N CYS A 644 28.39 -5.63 -21.10
CA CYS A 644 29.07 -6.86 -21.47
C CYS A 644 29.80 -6.73 -22.82
N ASN A 645 29.24 -6.01 -23.80
CA ASN A 645 29.89 -5.80 -25.11
C ASN A 645 31.23 -5.04 -24.99
N VAL A 646 31.37 -4.18 -23.98
CA VAL A 646 32.61 -3.44 -23.70
C VAL A 646 33.67 -4.37 -23.09
N ASP A 647 33.26 -5.30 -22.24
CA ASP A 647 34.15 -6.22 -21.51
C ASP A 647 34.50 -7.51 -22.27
N VAL A 648 33.79 -7.84 -23.35
CA VAL A 648 34.09 -9.02 -24.17
C VAL A 648 35.43 -8.82 -24.88
N GLN A 649 36.46 -9.51 -24.40
CA GLN A 649 37.79 -9.56 -25.01
C GLN A 649 37.73 -9.98 -26.49
N GLN A 650 38.68 -9.49 -27.30
CA GLN A 650 38.79 -9.78 -28.75
C GLN A 650 38.75 -11.28 -29.12
N ASN A 651 39.04 -12.18 -28.16
CA ASN A 651 39.08 -13.63 -28.36
C ASN A 651 37.72 -14.35 -28.26
N LEU A 652 36.64 -13.66 -27.85
CA LEU A 652 35.29 -14.22 -27.71
C LEU A 652 34.34 -13.72 -28.84
N ILE A 653 34.81 -13.85 -30.09
CA ILE A 653 34.15 -13.32 -31.29
C ILE A 653 32.68 -13.77 -31.41
N TYR A 654 32.38 -15.03 -31.09
CA TYR A 654 31.00 -15.55 -31.16
C TYR A 654 30.07 -14.88 -30.13
N LYS A 655 30.53 -14.64 -28.89
CA LYS A 655 29.75 -13.94 -27.85
C LYS A 655 29.46 -12.50 -28.28
N LYS A 656 30.43 -11.84 -28.93
CA LYS A 656 30.25 -10.48 -29.47
C LYS A 656 29.22 -10.43 -30.61
N VAL A 657 29.24 -11.40 -31.54
CA VAL A 657 28.23 -11.51 -32.60
C VAL A 657 26.84 -11.69 -32.01
N LEU A 658 26.70 -12.52 -30.96
CA LEU A 658 25.43 -12.76 -30.27
C LEU A 658 24.91 -11.51 -29.55
N ILE A 659 25.73 -10.82 -28.77
CA ILE A 659 25.36 -9.58 -28.07
C ILE A 659 24.90 -8.51 -29.07
N ASN A 660 25.66 -8.31 -30.16
CA ASN A 660 25.31 -7.35 -31.20
C ASN A 660 24.00 -7.72 -31.90
N GLY A 661 23.80 -9.01 -32.16
CA GLY A 661 22.54 -9.55 -32.66
C GLY A 661 21.37 -9.21 -31.73
N GLN A 662 21.51 -9.43 -30.43
CA GLN A 662 20.45 -9.12 -29.45
C GLN A 662 20.12 -7.65 -29.39
N LEU A 663 21.14 -6.79 -29.29
CA LEU A 663 20.95 -5.35 -29.23
C LEU A 663 20.22 -4.85 -30.49
N LYS A 664 20.55 -5.42 -31.66
CA LYS A 664 19.87 -5.11 -32.92
C LYS A 664 18.44 -5.65 -32.97
N LEU A 665 18.17 -6.83 -32.44
CA LEU A 665 16.83 -7.41 -32.30
C LEU A 665 15.95 -6.52 -31.41
N LEU A 666 16.39 -6.23 -30.18
CA LEU A 666 15.64 -5.42 -29.22
C LEU A 666 15.39 -4.01 -29.75
N LYS A 667 16.39 -3.39 -30.40
CA LYS A 667 16.22 -2.11 -31.08
C LYS A 667 15.19 -2.16 -32.21
N THR A 668 15.12 -3.28 -32.94
CA THR A 668 14.13 -3.46 -34.01
C THR A 668 12.72 -3.59 -33.43
N ILE A 669 12.56 -4.33 -32.33
CA ILE A 669 11.29 -4.45 -31.59
C ILE A 669 10.82 -3.08 -31.07
N GLU A 670 11.72 -2.30 -30.47
CA GLU A 670 11.41 -0.93 -30.04
C GLU A 670 11.00 -0.02 -31.18
N ASN A 671 11.66 -0.12 -32.34
CA ASN A 671 11.27 0.65 -33.52
C ASN A 671 9.86 0.27 -33.99
N ILE A 672 9.53 -1.03 -34.02
CA ILE A 672 8.19 -1.53 -34.34
C ILE A 672 7.18 -0.93 -33.35
N TYR A 673 7.42 -1.05 -32.04
CA TYR A 673 6.57 -0.47 -31.00
C TYR A 673 6.39 1.04 -31.14
N HIS A 674 7.46 1.77 -31.47
CA HIS A 674 7.40 3.22 -31.65
C HIS A 674 6.60 3.62 -32.89
N ILE A 675 6.70 2.89 -33.99
CA ILE A 675 5.90 3.13 -35.20
C ILE A 675 4.42 2.80 -34.93
N TYR A 676 4.14 1.74 -34.20
CA TYR A 676 2.78 1.42 -33.77
C TYR A 676 2.17 2.52 -32.90
N THR A 677 2.91 2.99 -31.90
CA THR A 677 2.51 4.14 -31.07
C THR A 677 2.20 5.36 -31.94
N LYS A 678 3.03 5.63 -32.97
CA LYS A 678 2.79 6.72 -33.91
C LYS A 678 1.51 6.51 -34.73
N LEU A 679 1.33 5.34 -35.32
CA LEU A 679 0.14 4.96 -36.11
C LEU A 679 -1.15 5.08 -35.27
N GLU A 680 -1.09 4.68 -34.01
CA GLU A 680 -2.18 4.80 -33.06
C GLU A 680 -2.48 6.26 -32.70
N LEU A 681 -1.44 7.07 -32.40
CA LEU A 681 -1.59 8.50 -32.09
C LEU A 681 -2.18 9.31 -33.24
N VAL A 682 -1.87 8.95 -34.48
CA VAL A 682 -2.39 9.63 -35.68
C VAL A 682 -3.72 9.05 -36.17
N GLY A 683 -4.31 8.12 -35.42
CA GLY A 683 -5.65 7.61 -35.65
C GLY A 683 -5.79 6.64 -36.84
N HIS A 684 -4.75 5.86 -37.17
CA HIS A 684 -4.83 4.89 -38.27
C HIS A 684 -5.84 3.77 -37.97
N PRO A 685 -6.86 3.52 -38.83
CA PRO A 685 -7.99 2.63 -38.53
C PRO A 685 -7.61 1.19 -38.18
N ASP A 686 -6.60 0.66 -38.86
CA ASP A 686 -6.17 -0.73 -38.66
C ASP A 686 -5.30 -0.94 -37.42
N TYR A 687 -4.90 0.11 -36.71
CA TYR A 687 -3.92 0.04 -35.62
C TYR A 687 -4.40 0.72 -34.32
N GLN A 688 -5.70 0.97 -34.19
CA GLN A 688 -6.30 1.47 -32.94
C GLN A 688 -6.77 0.31 -32.05
N LEU A 689 -6.39 0.32 -30.78
CA LEU A 689 -6.87 -0.62 -29.75
C LEU A 689 -6.62 -2.11 -30.10
N ARG A 690 -5.49 -2.40 -30.73
CA ARG A 690 -5.12 -3.76 -31.16
C ARG A 690 -3.93 -4.31 -30.37
N ASP A 691 -3.95 -5.62 -30.19
CA ASP A 691 -2.82 -6.37 -29.69
C ASP A 691 -2.14 -7.07 -30.87
N GLU A 692 -0.83 -6.92 -30.99
CA GLU A 692 -0.05 -7.45 -32.11
C GLU A 692 0.98 -8.45 -31.59
N ASN A 693 1.01 -9.64 -32.18
CA ASN A 693 1.87 -10.74 -31.74
C ASN A 693 2.81 -11.15 -32.87
N TYR A 694 4.12 -11.17 -32.58
CA TYR A 694 5.17 -11.50 -33.54
C TYR A 694 6.03 -12.65 -33.03
N GLU A 695 6.11 -13.72 -33.82
CA GLU A 695 7.06 -14.80 -33.58
C GLU A 695 8.48 -14.33 -33.95
N ILE A 696 9.44 -14.47 -33.01
CA ILE A 696 10.86 -14.19 -33.26
C ILE A 696 11.50 -15.35 -34.05
N HIS A 697 10.90 -16.54 -34.01
CA HIS A 697 11.40 -17.76 -34.63
C HIS A 697 10.68 -18.05 -35.97
N LEU A 698 11.41 -18.59 -36.96
CA LEU A 698 10.84 -19.04 -38.24
C LEU A 698 10.61 -20.55 -38.20
N GLN A 699 9.41 -21.00 -38.54
CA GLN A 699 9.02 -22.42 -38.56
C GLN A 699 9.79 -23.30 -39.58
N HIS A 700 10.61 -22.70 -40.45
CA HIS A 700 11.29 -23.39 -41.57
C HIS A 700 12.81 -23.46 -41.48
N ILE A 701 13.42 -23.06 -40.36
CA ILE A 701 14.89 -23.17 -40.17
C ILE A 701 15.14 -24.10 -38.99
N ASP A 702 15.80 -25.22 -39.26
CA ASP A 702 16.11 -26.25 -38.26
C ASP A 702 16.99 -25.68 -37.13
N THR A 703 16.38 -25.44 -35.97
CA THR A 703 17.04 -24.90 -34.77
C THR A 703 18.14 -25.83 -34.25
N SER A 704 18.09 -27.12 -34.61
CA SER A 704 19.14 -28.10 -34.33
C SER A 704 20.49 -27.70 -34.95
N SER A 705 20.50 -27.20 -36.19
CA SER A 705 21.75 -26.88 -36.89
C SER A 705 22.46 -25.65 -36.29
N MET A 706 21.68 -24.69 -35.79
CA MET A 706 22.19 -23.47 -35.15
C MET A 706 22.92 -23.76 -33.82
N LEU A 707 22.47 -24.79 -33.08
CA LEU A 707 23.07 -25.22 -31.81
C LEU A 707 24.37 -26.01 -31.99
N THR A 708 24.44 -26.83 -33.04
CA THR A 708 25.70 -27.45 -33.46
C THR A 708 26.70 -26.38 -33.93
N ASP A 709 26.23 -25.29 -34.52
CA ASP A 709 27.08 -24.19 -35.00
C ASP A 709 27.55 -23.27 -33.86
N LEU A 710 26.76 -23.10 -32.79
CA LEU A 710 27.17 -22.43 -31.54
C LEU A 710 28.36 -23.11 -30.85
N ARG A 711 28.52 -24.43 -31.04
CA ARG A 711 29.65 -25.20 -30.49
C ARG A 711 30.86 -25.31 -31.44
N SER A 712 30.70 -25.04 -32.74
CA SER A 712 31.68 -25.40 -33.80
C SER A 712 32.55 -24.24 -34.34
N HIS A 713 32.57 -23.07 -33.69
CA HIS A 713 33.36 -21.90 -34.10
C HIS A 713 33.06 -21.34 -35.51
N GLN A 714 31.91 -21.67 -36.12
CA GLN A 714 31.51 -21.17 -37.44
C GLN A 714 30.79 -19.81 -37.37
N ASN A 715 31.52 -18.77 -36.95
CA ASN A 715 30.98 -17.42 -36.69
C ASN A 715 30.16 -16.82 -37.85
N ALA A 716 30.53 -17.10 -39.10
CA ALA A 716 29.84 -16.57 -40.28
C ALA A 716 28.44 -17.16 -40.52
N ARG A 717 28.22 -18.43 -40.14
CA ARG A 717 26.88 -19.06 -40.27
C ARG A 717 25.94 -18.58 -39.18
N LEU A 718 26.46 -18.43 -37.96
CA LEU A 718 25.71 -17.90 -36.82
C LEU A 718 25.26 -16.46 -37.06
N ASP A 719 26.18 -15.59 -37.53
CA ASP A 719 25.84 -14.21 -37.88
C ASP A 719 24.78 -14.19 -38.99
N ASN A 720 24.93 -14.98 -40.04
CA ASN A 720 23.93 -15.05 -41.12
C ASN A 720 22.54 -15.50 -40.63
N ALA A 721 22.46 -16.50 -39.76
CA ALA A 721 21.19 -16.96 -39.18
C ALA A 721 20.52 -15.89 -38.31
N ILE A 722 21.31 -15.17 -37.49
CA ILE A 722 20.82 -14.03 -36.69
C ILE A 722 20.35 -12.89 -37.60
N GLN A 723 21.11 -12.55 -38.65
CA GLN A 723 20.74 -11.51 -39.61
C GLN A 723 19.42 -11.84 -40.31
N ILE A 724 19.22 -13.09 -40.78
CA ILE A 724 17.97 -13.49 -41.45
C ILE A 724 16.75 -13.29 -40.54
N ARG A 725 16.87 -13.62 -39.24
CA ARG A 725 15.76 -13.46 -38.29
C ARG A 725 15.45 -12.00 -38.00
N ILE A 726 16.49 -11.19 -37.82
CA ILE A 726 16.35 -9.74 -37.64
C ILE A 726 15.77 -9.09 -38.92
N GLN A 727 16.16 -9.55 -40.11
CA GLN A 727 15.69 -9.01 -41.39
C GLN A 727 14.17 -9.11 -41.56
N ASN A 728 13.53 -10.14 -41.02
CA ASN A 728 12.07 -10.26 -41.08
C ASN A 728 11.35 -9.22 -40.23
N LEU A 729 11.79 -9.03 -38.98
CA LEU A 729 11.27 -7.95 -38.12
C LEU A 729 11.62 -6.58 -38.71
N GLN A 730 12.77 -6.43 -39.36
CA GLN A 730 13.11 -5.21 -40.09
C GLN A 730 12.22 -4.98 -41.31
N LEU A 731 11.82 -6.03 -42.03
CA LEU A 731 10.87 -5.92 -43.14
C LEU A 731 9.50 -5.46 -42.64
N ILE A 732 9.03 -6.02 -41.52
CA ILE A 732 7.80 -5.58 -40.83
C ILE A 732 7.94 -4.11 -40.43
N CYS A 733 9.04 -3.74 -39.77
CA CYS A 733 9.33 -2.36 -39.37
C CYS A 733 9.31 -1.40 -40.57
N ASN A 734 9.93 -1.76 -41.70
CA ASN A 734 9.97 -0.95 -42.92
C ASN A 734 8.58 -0.82 -43.56
N THR A 735 7.80 -1.90 -43.54
CA THR A 735 6.42 -1.91 -44.07
C THR A 735 5.52 -1.00 -43.23
N LEU A 736 5.62 -1.09 -41.90
CA LEU A 736 4.91 -0.21 -40.98
C LEU A 736 5.35 1.25 -41.13
N GLN A 737 6.65 1.50 -41.29
CA GLN A 737 7.18 2.85 -41.53
C GLN A 737 6.62 3.44 -42.84
N THR A 738 6.62 2.65 -43.91
CA THR A 738 6.04 3.07 -45.20
C THR A 738 4.55 3.35 -45.07
N THR A 739 3.83 2.52 -44.30
CA THR A 739 2.40 2.71 -44.02
C THR A 739 2.16 4.01 -43.26
N TYR A 740 2.96 4.29 -42.23
CA TYR A 740 2.93 5.53 -41.48
C TYR A 740 3.24 6.76 -42.36
N ASP A 741 4.28 6.70 -43.17
CA ASP A 741 4.69 7.82 -44.02
C ASP A 741 3.63 8.13 -45.09
N MET A 742 3.06 7.09 -45.73
CA MET A 742 1.93 7.26 -46.66
C MET A 742 0.71 7.83 -45.95
N TRP A 743 0.42 7.36 -44.73
CA TRP A 743 -0.70 7.85 -43.94
C TRP A 743 -0.55 9.33 -43.60
N ILE A 744 0.61 9.75 -43.09
CA ILE A 744 0.90 11.15 -42.79
C ILE A 744 0.83 12.02 -44.05
N GLN A 745 1.43 11.59 -45.16
CA GLN A 745 1.37 12.34 -46.41
C GLN A 745 -0.07 12.54 -46.89
N ASN A 746 -0.90 11.49 -46.77
CA ASN A 746 -2.32 11.59 -47.08
C ASN A 746 -3.02 12.58 -46.13
N LEU A 747 -2.81 12.48 -44.81
CA LEU A 747 -3.36 13.41 -43.82
C LEU A 747 -2.94 14.86 -44.08
N GLU A 748 -1.67 15.11 -44.41
CA GLU A 748 -1.17 16.45 -44.73
C GLU A 748 -1.78 16.99 -46.02
N LYS A 749 -1.92 16.15 -47.05
CA LYS A 749 -2.63 16.51 -48.29
C LYS A 749 -4.09 16.87 -48.01
N TYR A 750 -4.75 16.14 -47.11
CA TYR A 750 -6.11 16.47 -46.67
C TYR A 750 -6.15 17.77 -45.87
N ARG A 751 -5.21 17.99 -44.93
CA ARG A 751 -5.10 19.21 -44.12
C ARG A 751 -4.82 20.47 -44.95
N GLN A 752 -4.04 20.35 -46.02
CA GLN A 752 -3.76 21.45 -46.95
C GLN A 752 -4.99 21.81 -47.80
N LYS A 753 -5.81 20.81 -48.17
CA LYS A 753 -7.05 21.01 -48.93
C LYS A 753 -8.21 21.51 -48.05
N CYS A 754 -8.29 21.04 -46.81
CA CYS A 754 -9.36 21.34 -45.87
C CYS A 754 -8.77 21.90 -44.56
N SER A 755 -8.93 23.20 -44.30
CA SER A 755 -8.61 23.72 -42.96
C SER A 755 -9.62 23.19 -41.94
N LEU A 756 -9.19 22.96 -40.68
CA LEU A 756 -10.07 22.46 -39.62
C LEU A 756 -11.29 23.37 -39.40
N LEU A 757 -11.14 24.68 -39.65
CA LEU A 757 -12.25 25.63 -39.66
C LEU A 757 -13.15 25.41 -40.88
N LYS A 758 -12.62 25.25 -42.10
CA LYS A 758 -13.43 24.97 -43.31
C LYS A 758 -14.23 23.68 -43.20
N LEU A 759 -13.72 22.66 -42.49
CA LEU A 759 -14.44 21.41 -42.21
C LEU A 759 -15.79 21.67 -41.56
N PHE A 760 -15.94 22.73 -40.76
CA PHE A 760 -17.19 23.10 -40.10
C PHE A 760 -17.86 24.34 -40.74
N SER A 761 -17.58 24.69 -42.00
CA SER A 761 -18.27 25.81 -42.70
C SER A 761 -19.41 25.39 -43.61
N ASN A 762 -20.41 26.26 -43.68
CA ASN A 762 -21.48 26.32 -44.69
C ASN A 762 -21.04 26.29 -46.18
N HIS A 763 -19.75 26.26 -46.51
CA HIS A 763 -19.30 26.12 -47.90
C HIS A 763 -19.55 24.72 -48.50
N PHE A 764 -19.87 23.71 -47.67
CA PHE A 764 -20.00 22.32 -48.11
C PHE A 764 -21.31 21.97 -48.83
N ASN A 765 -22.38 22.76 -48.69
CA ASN A 765 -23.65 22.47 -49.39
C ASN A 765 -23.63 22.83 -50.89
N ASN A 766 -22.60 23.56 -51.36
CA ASN A 766 -22.48 24.03 -52.75
C ASN A 766 -21.22 23.49 -53.48
N GLN A 767 -20.49 22.54 -52.90
CA GLN A 767 -19.25 21.98 -53.46
C GLN A 767 -19.46 20.61 -54.12
N ASN A 768 -18.50 20.22 -54.97
CA ASN A 768 -18.49 18.96 -55.71
C ASN A 768 -18.52 17.76 -54.72
N GLU A 769 -19.26 16.69 -55.06
CA GLU A 769 -19.45 15.49 -54.22
C GLU A 769 -18.12 14.88 -53.74
N GLU A 770 -17.06 15.00 -54.54
CA GLU A 770 -15.71 14.57 -54.17
C GLU A 770 -15.10 15.39 -53.02
N GLU A 771 -15.31 16.70 -52.96
CA GLU A 771 -14.77 17.56 -51.89
C GLU A 771 -15.47 17.26 -50.56
N GLN A 772 -16.78 16.98 -50.59
CA GLN A 772 -17.56 16.59 -49.42
C GLN A 772 -17.10 15.24 -48.84
N LYS A 773 -16.90 14.22 -49.70
CA LYS A 773 -16.33 12.92 -49.28
C LYS A 773 -14.95 13.08 -48.65
N LEU A 774 -14.12 13.95 -49.23
CA LEU A 774 -12.77 14.25 -48.72
C LEU A 774 -12.79 14.83 -47.30
N ALA A 775 -13.73 15.75 -47.04
CA ALA A 775 -13.88 16.46 -45.78
C ALA A 775 -14.43 15.55 -44.67
N ILE A 776 -15.45 14.75 -44.97
CA ILE A 776 -16.00 13.76 -44.04
C ILE A 776 -14.90 12.77 -43.64
N HIS A 777 -14.09 12.32 -44.60
CA HIS A 777 -12.98 11.41 -44.32
C HIS A 777 -11.93 12.06 -43.41
N TYR A 778 -11.60 13.34 -43.61
CA TYR A 778 -10.66 14.06 -42.75
C TYR A 778 -11.22 14.30 -41.33
N LEU A 779 -12.52 14.58 -41.19
CA LEU A 779 -13.20 14.69 -39.89
C LEU A 779 -13.23 13.34 -39.15
N GLU A 780 -13.54 12.26 -39.86
CA GLU A 780 -13.51 10.89 -39.33
C GLU A 780 -12.13 10.57 -38.75
N HIS A 781 -11.05 10.89 -39.47
CA HIS A 781 -9.67 10.70 -38.98
C HIS A 781 -9.34 11.57 -37.77
N TYR A 782 -9.75 12.84 -37.79
CA TYR A 782 -9.54 13.73 -36.64
C TYR A 782 -10.24 13.20 -35.39
N LEU A 783 -11.51 12.80 -35.50
CA LEU A 783 -12.28 12.23 -34.39
C LEU A 783 -11.71 10.88 -33.91
N ARG A 784 -11.21 10.06 -34.84
CA ARG A 784 -10.46 8.83 -34.50
C ARG A 784 -9.15 9.14 -33.76
N SER A 785 -8.42 10.18 -34.15
CA SER A 785 -7.19 10.61 -33.45
C SER A 785 -7.47 11.14 -32.05
N LEU A 786 -8.67 11.68 -31.80
CA LEU A 786 -9.17 12.03 -30.47
C LEU A 786 -9.57 10.80 -29.64
N ARG A 787 -9.36 9.58 -30.16
CA ARG A 787 -9.54 8.30 -29.46
C ARG A 787 -10.97 8.03 -29.02
N ILE A 788 -11.93 8.51 -29.81
CA ILE A 788 -13.36 8.24 -29.61
C ILE A 788 -13.73 6.91 -30.28
N SER A 789 -13.17 5.80 -29.78
CA SER A 789 -13.35 4.46 -30.38
C SER A 789 -14.75 3.86 -30.17
N GLN A 790 -15.54 4.43 -29.27
CA GLN A 790 -16.88 3.95 -28.91
C GLN A 790 -18.00 4.66 -29.69
N VAL A 791 -17.65 5.66 -30.52
CA VAL A 791 -18.61 6.33 -31.38
C VAL A 791 -18.64 5.62 -32.72
N ASN A 792 -19.83 5.23 -33.15
CA ASN A 792 -20.06 4.75 -34.51
C ASN A 792 -19.86 5.91 -35.50
N LEU A 793 -18.61 6.10 -35.93
CA LEU A 793 -18.16 7.13 -36.88
C LEU A 793 -18.35 6.69 -38.34
N THR A 794 -19.43 5.95 -38.65
CA THR A 794 -19.74 5.65 -40.05
C THR A 794 -19.94 6.95 -40.83
N THR A 795 -19.50 6.95 -42.09
CA THR A 795 -19.60 8.11 -42.98
C THR A 795 -21.03 8.68 -43.00
N ASN A 796 -22.04 7.82 -42.97
CA ASN A 796 -23.46 8.22 -42.93
C ASN A 796 -23.85 8.94 -41.62
N LYS A 797 -23.44 8.42 -40.46
CA LYS A 797 -23.70 9.09 -39.18
C LYS A 797 -22.98 10.43 -39.09
N LEU A 798 -21.73 10.50 -39.54
CA LEU A 798 -21.00 11.78 -39.57
C LEU A 798 -21.69 12.80 -40.48
N VAL A 799 -22.24 12.38 -41.62
CA VAL A 799 -23.07 13.24 -42.49
C VAL A 799 -24.34 13.72 -41.78
N GLU A 800 -25.06 12.83 -41.08
CA GLU A 800 -26.26 13.18 -40.32
C GLU A 800 -25.96 14.18 -39.19
N PHE A 801 -24.92 13.93 -38.39
CA PHE A 801 -24.47 14.84 -37.34
C PHE A 801 -24.02 16.19 -37.92
N TYR A 802 -23.31 16.17 -39.04
CA TYR A 802 -22.86 17.38 -39.71
C TYR A 802 -24.03 18.25 -40.21
N GLN A 803 -25.06 17.61 -40.77
CA GLN A 803 -26.30 18.29 -41.18
C GLN A 803 -27.07 18.84 -39.97
N LYS A 804 -27.05 18.16 -38.82
CA LYS A 804 -27.79 18.55 -37.61
C LYS A 804 -27.25 19.84 -36.95
N TYR A 805 -25.94 20.03 -36.89
CA TYR A 805 -25.32 21.11 -36.07
C TYR A 805 -24.94 22.40 -36.82
N HIS A 806 -25.23 22.52 -38.13
CA HIS A 806 -25.07 23.72 -38.97
C HIS A 806 -24.17 24.84 -38.38
N ILE A 807 -22.85 24.72 -38.55
CA ILE A 807 -21.88 25.71 -38.06
C ILE A 807 -21.67 26.75 -39.17
N GLU A 808 -22.23 27.96 -39.00
CA GLU A 808 -22.08 29.03 -39.98
C GLU A 808 -20.75 29.77 -39.74
N ILE A 809 -19.83 29.74 -40.70
CA ILE A 809 -18.62 30.57 -40.62
C ILE A 809 -18.95 31.98 -41.10
N GLY A 810 -18.91 32.92 -40.14
CA GLY A 810 -19.29 34.33 -40.31
C GLY A 810 -19.96 34.93 -39.06
N LEU A 811 -20.43 34.09 -38.14
CA LEU A 811 -20.93 34.52 -36.82
C LEU A 811 -19.81 34.52 -35.77
N ASN A 812 -20.07 35.21 -34.65
CA ASN A 812 -19.18 35.29 -33.48
C ASN A 812 -18.58 33.91 -33.14
N ILE A 813 -17.26 33.86 -32.94
CA ILE A 813 -16.46 32.68 -32.57
C ILE A 813 -17.12 31.91 -31.42
N ASP A 814 -17.70 32.61 -30.45
CA ASP A 814 -18.38 32.00 -29.30
C ASP A 814 -19.58 31.13 -29.70
N MET A 815 -20.34 31.54 -30.71
CA MET A 815 -21.49 30.79 -31.22
C MET A 815 -21.06 29.54 -31.97
N SER A 816 -19.95 29.63 -32.72
CA SER A 816 -19.37 28.50 -33.43
C SER A 816 -18.78 27.47 -32.46
N LEU A 817 -18.10 27.93 -31.41
CA LEU A 817 -17.59 27.07 -30.34
C LEU A 817 -18.72 26.41 -29.53
N LYS A 818 -19.82 27.13 -29.28
CA LYS A 818 -20.99 26.55 -28.60
C LYS A 818 -21.62 25.42 -29.42
N LYS A 819 -21.84 25.62 -30.71
CA LYS A 819 -22.38 24.57 -31.60
C LYS A 819 -21.42 23.38 -31.75
N LEU A 820 -20.11 23.63 -31.79
CA LEU A 820 -19.10 22.57 -31.76
C LEU A 820 -19.15 21.79 -30.42
N SER A 821 -19.33 22.49 -29.30
CA SER A 821 -19.51 21.87 -27.99
C SER A 821 -20.78 21.03 -27.93
N GLU A 822 -21.90 21.50 -28.48
CA GLU A 822 -23.17 20.76 -28.56
C GLU A 822 -23.04 19.53 -29.48
N PHE A 823 -22.35 19.67 -30.61
CA PHE A 823 -22.00 18.55 -31.50
C PHE A 823 -21.19 17.47 -30.76
N LEU A 824 -20.14 17.88 -30.04
CA LEU A 824 -19.31 16.96 -29.26
C LEU A 824 -20.14 16.33 -28.13
N GLN A 825 -20.96 17.11 -27.43
CA GLN A 825 -21.79 16.63 -26.34
C GLN A 825 -22.80 15.56 -26.80
N ASP A 826 -23.56 15.79 -27.87
CA ASP A 826 -24.47 14.79 -28.41
C ASP A 826 -23.74 13.55 -28.95
N LEU A 827 -22.56 13.74 -29.56
CA LEU A 827 -21.71 12.63 -30.01
C LEU A 827 -21.32 11.72 -28.83
N PHE A 828 -21.07 12.30 -27.65
CA PHE A 828 -20.73 11.56 -26.43
C PHE A 828 -21.97 11.01 -25.69
N GLU A 829 -23.08 11.75 -25.60
CA GLU A 829 -24.29 11.34 -24.86
C GLU A 829 -25.02 10.15 -25.51
N GLN A 830 -25.05 10.08 -26.85
CA GLN A 830 -25.74 8.97 -27.54
C GLN A 830 -25.04 7.60 -27.40
N ASN A 831 -23.86 7.54 -26.77
CA ASN A 831 -23.06 6.30 -26.67
C ASN A 831 -22.78 5.84 -25.23
N VAL A 832 -23.27 6.53 -24.20
CA VAL A 832 -23.16 6.09 -22.78
C VAL A 832 -24.01 4.83 -22.49
N VAL A 833 -25.01 4.54 -23.33
CA VAL A 833 -25.99 3.46 -23.10
C VAL A 833 -25.40 2.04 -23.28
N TYR A 834 -24.21 1.88 -23.87
CA TYR A 834 -23.66 0.54 -24.17
C TYR A 834 -22.73 -0.06 -23.08
N HIS A 835 -22.42 0.67 -22.00
CA HIS A 835 -21.44 0.23 -20.98
C HIS A 835 -22.03 -0.21 -19.63
N GLU A 836 -23.35 -0.35 -19.51
CA GLU A 836 -23.96 -0.96 -18.31
C GLU A 836 -24.24 -2.47 -18.43
N ASN A 837 -23.86 -3.12 -19.55
CA ASN A 837 -24.18 -4.55 -19.80
C ASN A 837 -23.01 -5.44 -20.27
N GLN A 838 -21.76 -5.09 -19.94
CA GLN A 838 -20.58 -6.00 -20.01
C GLN A 838 -19.76 -5.85 -18.73
#